data_AF-A0A5C0SGG7-F1
#
_entry.id   AF-A0A5C0SGG7-F1
#
_cell.length_a   1.000
_cell.length_b   1.000
_cell.length_c   1.000
_cell.angle_alpha   90.00
_cell.angle_beta   90.00
_cell.angle_gamma   90.00
#
_symmetry.space_group_name_H-M   'P 1'
#
loop_
_entity.id
_entity.type
_entity.pdbx_description
1 polymer ?
#
loop_
_entity_poly.entity_id
_entity_poly.type
_entity_poly.pdbx_seq_one_letter_code
_entity_poly.pdbx_strand_id
1 'polypeptide(L)'
;MKTSIVILTYNQLYYTKLCIDSIRKYTDKDTYEIIVVDNHSTDGTVQWLKDQEDIQTIFNKENLGFPKGCNQGIKVSQGDSILLLNNDVIVTPNWLSNLTTCLYSSNDIGAVGAVTNNCSYYQTINASYKNIEEMIAFAKKNNVSNKDAWEERLKLIGFCMLIKKEVIEKVGLLDERFSPGNFEDDDYSFRTRKAGYRLMLCKDVFIHHFGSTSWKENLNNFTELLNKNKQIFQDKWGFDATYFSFIRNEIIDLIDKPKYQNINVLEIGCACGATLLQIKNIYKNANLYGIELNEKAAEIANTFANIVVGNVENYNFHYEEEYFDYIIFADVLEHLYNPWNVLKNIRKYLKKDGIILASIPNIMHYSIIKNLLNGNWRYENSGLLDKTHIRFFTLNEINNMFATANYKIETITGSILQQSEHDMKFINSLNTITGKDMTEQYEFYQYFVKAKKIEDDIRKNTQKENISHKTKMNFVTLFPETENVHLTKDVGIIPFIMGKYYNYNAKIACYKNGSYPYLYKEVQGLKVEFIEKITGNPLEDGQNYLIKNAKSIDILHLFHLTTRTLLWIDTYKTLNPNGKIYLKLDANINITNHKLNHSVFNILKKCDLISVETKYLYEYMNREWPVRVEYIPNGFYDFTKHKSVDYSEKENIIITVGRIGLDVKANEILMEAFRLVAHKLQNWKLKMIGPIQDSFKIYVNNFFEKNPDLRDKIIFTGEISDKNILENEYRKAKIFCLTSRIESFGLVYVEAAKNGCFIISSNILPAMDVTNNKKFGDLFEVDDINHLSELLVKYSNQEKHLKKNCKTIQKFAYDHFRWEDICKNIYHYLTSNVELLEKQNVLSQDDIQFNKVKEIILNGLKSNNPYDQVFINRLYYNSEALKLSFWKNHFELEALNYYKEINGKILDFGCGSGHLDIYAARLGKTIHGIDLSPIAIEIANYLKSCEPTSIQKNLTFSLEDVMQEAQTNIKYDSVWASHVFEHIKKPKKIIIGLRKKVKEKAFMLVSVPLGYAYDDPDHVNHFMNEIELKRYFEKFIAVIRMDTDYKNKVIHALLRF
;
A
#
# COMPACT_ATOMS: atom_id res chain seq x y z
N MET A 1 30.66 -11.36 -48.28
CA MET A 1 29.39 -11.77 -47.68
C MET A 1 28.28 -11.32 -48.60
N LYS A 2 27.33 -12.20 -48.92
CA LYS A 2 26.19 -11.91 -49.78
C LYS A 2 24.94 -11.69 -48.93
N THR A 3 24.17 -10.64 -49.18
CA THR A 3 22.89 -10.39 -48.50
C THR A 3 21.70 -10.73 -49.38
N SER A 4 20.75 -11.53 -48.89
CA SER A 4 19.46 -11.74 -49.56
C SER A 4 18.48 -10.65 -49.14
N ILE A 5 18.13 -9.76 -50.06
CA ILE A 5 17.16 -8.69 -49.82
C ILE A 5 15.77 -9.20 -50.17
N VAL A 6 14.96 -9.45 -49.14
CA VAL A 6 13.60 -9.95 -49.24
C VAL A 6 12.62 -8.79 -49.15
N ILE A 7 11.89 -8.56 -50.24
CA ILE A 7 10.89 -7.50 -50.37
C ILE A 7 9.52 -8.14 -50.58
N LEU A 8 8.56 -7.77 -49.75
CA LEU A 8 7.16 -8.09 -49.97
C LEU A 8 6.47 -6.91 -50.65
N THR A 9 5.63 -7.19 -51.66
CA THR A 9 4.84 -6.15 -52.33
C THR A 9 3.38 -6.54 -52.46
N TYR A 10 2.49 -5.56 -52.37
CA TYR A 10 1.06 -5.67 -52.64
C TYR A 10 0.57 -4.34 -53.23
N ASN A 11 0.44 -4.32 -54.56
CA ASN A 11 0.28 -3.12 -55.39
C ASN A 11 1.46 -2.14 -55.19
N GLN A 12 1.23 -0.85 -55.44
CA GLN A 12 2.20 0.22 -55.26
C GLN A 12 3.43 0.09 -56.19
N LEU A 13 3.20 -0.21 -57.47
CA LEU A 13 4.26 -0.36 -58.49
C LEU A 13 5.25 0.80 -58.51
N TYR A 14 4.77 2.05 -58.36
CA TYR A 14 5.62 3.24 -58.36
C TYR A 14 6.70 3.17 -57.26
N TYR A 15 6.30 2.86 -56.02
CA TYR A 15 7.22 2.76 -54.90
C TYR A 15 8.15 1.56 -55.03
N THR A 16 7.63 0.42 -55.49
CA THR A 16 8.42 -0.80 -55.75
C THR A 16 9.56 -0.54 -56.72
N LYS A 17 9.31 0.22 -57.82
CA LYS A 17 10.36 0.64 -58.77
C LYS A 17 11.42 1.51 -58.10
N LEU A 18 11.00 2.53 -57.35
CA LEU A 18 11.94 3.42 -56.65
C LEU A 18 12.83 2.66 -55.66
N CYS A 19 12.26 1.72 -54.92
CA CYS A 19 12.99 0.87 -53.98
C CYS A 19 14.07 0.06 -54.71
N ILE A 20 13.67 -0.74 -55.71
CA ILE A 20 14.59 -1.60 -56.47
C ILE A 20 15.67 -0.80 -57.20
N ASP A 21 15.29 0.31 -57.85
CA ASP A 21 16.25 1.18 -58.56
C ASP A 21 17.27 1.80 -57.59
N SER A 22 16.83 2.16 -56.37
CA SER A 22 17.74 2.67 -55.35
C SER A 22 18.72 1.61 -54.82
N ILE A 23 18.27 0.35 -54.67
CA ILE A 23 19.15 -0.77 -54.29
C ILE A 23 20.22 -0.98 -55.36
N ARG A 24 19.81 -1.08 -56.63
CA ARG A 24 20.71 -1.24 -57.79
C ARG A 24 21.74 -0.11 -57.89
N LYS A 25 21.33 1.11 -57.53
CA LYS A 25 22.17 2.31 -57.62
C LYS A 25 23.18 2.44 -56.47
N TYR A 26 22.82 2.04 -55.25
CA TYR A 26 23.60 2.33 -54.04
C TYR A 26 24.20 1.10 -53.36
N THR A 27 24.14 -0.05 -54.02
CA THR A 27 24.67 -1.33 -53.51
C THR A 27 25.52 -1.98 -54.59
N ASP A 28 26.74 -2.40 -54.22
CA ASP A 28 27.68 -3.00 -55.16
C ASP A 28 27.11 -4.31 -55.74
N LYS A 29 27.25 -4.48 -57.05
CA LYS A 29 26.88 -5.72 -57.72
C LYS A 29 27.62 -6.91 -57.09
N ASP A 30 26.99 -8.08 -57.09
CA ASP A 30 27.48 -9.34 -56.50
C ASP A 30 27.50 -9.40 -54.95
N THR A 31 27.23 -8.30 -54.25
CA THR A 31 27.13 -8.30 -52.77
C THR A 31 25.74 -8.63 -52.24
N TYR A 32 24.75 -8.73 -53.13
CA TYR A 32 23.36 -9.00 -52.78
C TYR A 32 22.62 -9.83 -53.84
N GLU A 33 21.45 -10.31 -53.48
CA GLU A 33 20.40 -10.76 -54.40
C GLU A 33 19.06 -10.15 -53.99
N ILE A 34 18.15 -9.97 -54.94
CA ILE A 34 16.81 -9.43 -54.68
C ILE A 34 15.80 -10.56 -54.83
N ILE A 35 14.99 -10.75 -53.79
CA ILE A 35 13.87 -11.68 -53.77
C ILE A 35 12.60 -10.87 -53.53
N VAL A 36 11.70 -10.83 -54.52
CA VAL A 36 10.41 -10.14 -54.41
C VAL A 36 9.29 -11.16 -54.30
N VAL A 37 8.54 -11.09 -53.20
CA VAL A 37 7.30 -11.84 -53.01
C VAL A 37 6.13 -10.90 -53.30
N ASP A 38 5.34 -11.22 -54.32
CA ASP A 38 4.13 -10.47 -54.66
C ASP A 38 2.91 -11.11 -54.01
N ASN A 39 2.20 -10.33 -53.19
CA ASN A 39 1.03 -10.73 -52.42
C ASN A 39 -0.29 -10.53 -53.19
N HIS A 40 -0.30 -10.90 -54.48
CA HIS A 40 -1.46 -10.79 -55.37
C HIS A 40 -1.76 -9.35 -55.82
N SER A 41 -0.75 -8.66 -56.37
CA SER A 41 -0.93 -7.30 -56.88
C SER A 41 -1.75 -7.27 -58.18
N THR A 42 -2.55 -6.22 -58.34
CA THR A 42 -3.46 -6.00 -59.49
C THR A 42 -3.15 -4.72 -60.29
N ASP A 43 -2.13 -3.96 -59.90
CA ASP A 43 -1.77 -2.64 -60.46
C ASP A 43 -0.68 -2.68 -61.55
N GLY A 44 -0.39 -3.86 -62.09
CA GLY A 44 0.69 -4.09 -63.06
C GLY A 44 2.04 -4.48 -62.45
N THR A 45 2.16 -4.54 -61.12
CA THR A 45 3.40 -4.95 -60.43
C THR A 45 3.88 -6.34 -60.87
N VAL A 46 2.98 -7.32 -60.99
CA VAL A 46 3.31 -8.68 -61.44
C VAL A 46 3.94 -8.69 -62.83
N GLN A 47 3.38 -7.95 -63.79
CA GLN A 47 3.91 -7.93 -65.15
C GLN A 47 5.30 -7.31 -65.19
N TRP A 48 5.48 -6.18 -64.51
CA TRP A 48 6.77 -5.51 -64.44
C TRP A 48 7.85 -6.37 -63.78
N LEU A 49 7.51 -7.11 -62.71
CA LEU A 49 8.43 -8.03 -62.02
C LEU A 49 8.86 -9.22 -62.89
N LYS A 50 7.96 -9.74 -63.74
CA LYS A 50 8.30 -10.83 -64.69
C LYS A 50 9.33 -10.41 -65.73
N ASP A 51 9.39 -9.11 -66.05
CA ASP A 51 10.32 -8.55 -67.01
C ASP A 51 11.71 -8.25 -66.37
N GLN A 52 11.92 -8.54 -65.07
CA GLN A 52 13.20 -8.33 -64.38
C GLN A 52 14.02 -9.64 -64.31
N GLU A 53 15.17 -9.68 -64.97
CA GLU A 53 16.03 -10.88 -65.02
C GLU A 53 16.91 -11.07 -63.77
N ASP A 54 17.19 -9.99 -63.04
CA ASP A 54 18.06 -9.95 -61.85
C ASP A 54 17.30 -10.16 -60.53
N ILE A 55 15.98 -10.42 -60.58
CA ILE A 55 15.13 -10.55 -59.40
C ILE A 55 14.51 -11.94 -59.34
N GLN A 56 14.68 -12.63 -58.22
CA GLN A 56 13.95 -13.85 -57.93
C GLN A 56 12.54 -13.50 -57.45
N THR A 57 11.50 -14.03 -58.11
CA THR A 57 10.11 -13.66 -57.83
C THR A 57 9.28 -14.84 -57.31
N ILE A 58 8.33 -14.55 -56.41
CA ILE A 58 7.30 -15.49 -55.94
C ILE A 58 5.95 -14.77 -56.07
N PHE A 59 5.01 -15.35 -56.82
CA PHE A 59 3.67 -14.76 -57.04
C PHE A 59 2.60 -15.53 -56.27
N ASN A 60 2.00 -14.91 -55.26
CA ASN A 60 0.91 -15.50 -54.49
C ASN A 60 -0.44 -15.36 -55.21
N LYS A 61 -1.34 -16.31 -54.96
CA LYS A 61 -2.70 -16.31 -55.53
C LYS A 61 -3.69 -15.45 -54.74
N GLU A 62 -3.32 -15.06 -53.52
CA GLU A 62 -4.10 -14.23 -52.61
C GLU A 62 -3.13 -13.43 -51.72
N ASN A 63 -3.61 -12.39 -51.03
CA ASN A 63 -2.79 -11.65 -50.08
C ASN A 63 -2.62 -12.45 -48.77
N LEU A 64 -1.42 -12.98 -48.57
CA LEU A 64 -1.09 -13.84 -47.43
C LEU A 64 -0.63 -13.08 -46.17
N GLY A 65 -0.56 -11.75 -46.23
CA GLY A 65 -0.02 -10.92 -45.15
C GLY A 65 1.50 -10.84 -45.13
N PHE A 66 2.03 -9.94 -44.29
CA PHE A 66 3.45 -9.61 -44.20
C PHE A 66 4.31 -10.78 -43.70
N PRO A 67 4.04 -11.40 -42.54
CA PRO A 67 4.92 -12.42 -41.99
C PRO A 67 5.08 -13.62 -42.92
N LYS A 68 3.96 -14.11 -43.48
CA LYS A 68 3.95 -15.28 -44.37
C LYS A 68 4.65 -15.00 -45.70
N GLY A 69 4.44 -13.82 -46.27
CA GLY A 69 5.12 -13.38 -47.48
C GLY A 69 6.64 -13.28 -47.30
N CYS A 70 7.10 -12.61 -46.25
CA CYS A 70 8.52 -12.55 -45.90
C CYS A 70 9.10 -13.95 -45.64
N ASN A 71 8.37 -14.84 -44.95
CA ASN A 71 8.79 -16.22 -44.72
C ASN A 71 9.02 -17.02 -46.02
N GLN A 72 8.24 -16.76 -47.08
CA GLN A 72 8.47 -17.39 -48.39
C GLN A 72 9.79 -16.93 -49.00
N GLY A 73 10.09 -15.64 -48.92
CA GLY A 73 11.35 -15.07 -49.39
C GLY A 73 12.57 -15.55 -48.59
N ILE A 74 12.46 -15.60 -47.26
CA ILE A 74 13.51 -16.13 -46.37
C ILE A 74 13.87 -17.58 -46.76
N LYS A 75 12.89 -18.43 -47.04
CA LYS A 75 13.11 -19.85 -47.36
C LYS A 75 13.90 -20.08 -48.65
N VAL A 76 13.84 -19.16 -49.61
CA VAL A 76 14.57 -19.28 -50.89
C VAL A 76 15.88 -18.48 -50.91
N SER A 77 16.17 -17.75 -49.83
CA SER A 77 17.36 -16.91 -49.67
C SER A 77 18.65 -17.73 -49.60
N GLN A 78 19.69 -17.30 -50.31
CA GLN A 78 20.99 -17.98 -50.38
C GLN A 78 22.13 -17.23 -49.68
N GLY A 79 21.92 -15.96 -49.33
CA GLY A 79 22.90 -15.09 -48.69
C GLY A 79 23.28 -15.52 -47.26
N ASP A 80 24.41 -14.97 -46.80
CA ASP A 80 24.95 -15.13 -45.44
C ASP A 80 24.11 -14.37 -44.39
N SER A 81 23.44 -13.31 -44.84
CA SER A 81 22.49 -12.52 -44.07
C SER A 81 21.24 -12.23 -44.90
N ILE A 82 20.11 -12.07 -44.22
CA ILE A 82 18.82 -11.78 -44.84
C ILE A 82 18.38 -10.39 -44.41
N LEU A 83 18.03 -9.55 -45.37
CA LEU A 83 17.45 -8.24 -45.12
C LEU A 83 15.96 -8.28 -45.43
N LEU A 84 15.13 -8.03 -44.42
CA LEU A 84 13.73 -7.70 -44.63
C LEU A 84 13.63 -6.21 -44.96
N LEU A 85 13.05 -5.87 -46.11
CA LEU A 85 12.94 -4.50 -46.59
C LEU A 85 11.53 -4.23 -47.14
N ASN A 86 10.88 -3.17 -46.67
CA ASN A 86 9.61 -2.73 -47.24
C ASN A 86 9.79 -2.21 -48.67
N ASN A 87 8.76 -2.34 -49.51
CA ASN A 87 8.81 -1.87 -50.90
C ASN A 87 8.64 -0.33 -51.04
N ASP A 88 8.27 0.37 -49.97
CA ASP A 88 8.05 1.82 -49.95
C ASP A 88 9.19 2.59 -49.26
N VAL A 89 10.42 2.19 -49.57
CA VAL A 89 11.65 2.87 -49.13
C VAL A 89 12.50 3.31 -50.31
N ILE A 90 13.34 4.33 -50.10
CA ILE A 90 14.48 4.65 -50.95
C ILE A 90 15.74 4.44 -50.12
N VAL A 91 16.53 3.43 -50.49
CA VAL A 91 17.84 3.21 -49.86
C VAL A 91 18.85 4.22 -50.41
N THR A 92 19.92 4.47 -49.66
CA THR A 92 20.82 5.61 -49.89
C THR A 92 22.28 5.15 -49.89
N PRO A 93 23.25 5.98 -50.32
CA PRO A 93 24.66 5.60 -50.34
C PRO A 93 25.16 4.99 -49.02
N ASN A 94 25.99 3.95 -49.11
CA ASN A 94 26.63 3.24 -47.99
C ASN A 94 25.68 2.52 -47.02
N TRP A 95 24.38 2.44 -47.30
CA TRP A 95 23.42 1.90 -46.36
C TRP A 95 23.73 0.43 -45.96
N LEU A 96 23.87 -0.47 -46.94
CA LEU A 96 24.06 -1.90 -46.69
C LEU A 96 25.45 -2.21 -46.15
N SER A 97 26.48 -1.51 -46.63
CA SER A 97 27.86 -1.70 -46.15
C SER A 97 28.00 -1.30 -44.68
N ASN A 98 27.38 -0.19 -44.26
CA ASN A 98 27.35 0.23 -42.85
C ASN A 98 26.54 -0.74 -41.98
N LEU A 99 25.35 -1.19 -42.43
CA LEU A 99 24.57 -2.21 -41.70
C LEU A 99 25.37 -3.51 -41.51
N THR A 100 26.00 -3.99 -42.58
CA THR A 100 26.82 -5.20 -42.55
C THR A 100 28.03 -5.03 -41.62
N THR A 101 28.66 -3.86 -41.63
CA THR A 101 29.77 -3.52 -40.72
C THR A 101 29.35 -3.62 -39.26
N CYS A 102 28.19 -3.08 -38.90
CA CYS A 102 27.65 -3.19 -37.54
C CYS A 102 27.29 -4.64 -37.19
N LEU A 103 26.54 -5.34 -38.06
CA LEU A 103 26.06 -6.71 -37.82
C LEU A 103 27.20 -7.69 -37.53
N TYR A 104 28.32 -7.56 -38.25
CA TYR A 104 29.47 -8.46 -38.12
C TYR A 104 30.59 -7.89 -37.24
N SER A 105 30.37 -6.74 -36.59
CA SER A 105 31.34 -6.20 -35.63
C SER A 105 31.48 -7.06 -34.36
N SER A 106 30.50 -7.93 -34.09
CA SER A 106 30.54 -8.92 -33.02
C SER A 106 29.66 -10.14 -33.32
N ASN A 107 30.02 -11.30 -32.78
CA ASN A 107 29.27 -12.54 -32.95
C ASN A 107 27.91 -12.51 -32.23
N ASP A 108 27.82 -11.74 -31.14
CA ASP A 108 26.60 -11.60 -30.35
C ASP A 108 25.59 -10.61 -30.93
N ILE A 109 25.89 -9.89 -32.03
CA ILE A 109 24.93 -9.05 -32.72
C ILE A 109 24.17 -9.91 -33.74
N GLY A 110 22.86 -10.08 -33.53
CA GLY A 110 22.03 -10.97 -34.36
C GLY A 110 21.28 -10.27 -35.48
N ALA A 111 20.87 -9.02 -35.24
CA ALA A 111 20.21 -8.20 -36.26
C ALA A 111 20.49 -6.71 -36.07
N VAL A 112 20.41 -5.96 -37.18
CA VAL A 112 20.58 -4.51 -37.20
C VAL A 112 19.49 -3.81 -38.01
N GLY A 113 19.16 -2.58 -37.64
CA GLY A 113 18.17 -1.75 -38.33
C GLY A 113 18.70 -0.35 -38.67
N ALA A 114 18.06 0.30 -39.64
CA ALA A 114 18.38 1.66 -40.08
C ALA A 114 17.50 2.72 -39.38
N VAL A 115 17.95 3.98 -39.37
CA VAL A 115 17.10 5.13 -39.07
C VAL A 115 16.41 5.65 -40.33
N THR A 116 15.31 6.38 -40.16
CA THR A 116 14.53 6.94 -41.27
C THR A 116 13.84 8.26 -40.91
N ASN A 117 13.13 8.86 -41.86
CA ASN A 117 12.32 10.07 -41.68
C ASN A 117 10.95 9.78 -41.04
N ASN A 118 10.46 8.54 -41.09
CA ASN A 118 9.14 8.20 -40.56
C ASN A 118 9.05 6.73 -40.14
N CYS A 119 9.11 6.47 -38.84
CA CYS A 119 8.99 5.16 -38.21
C CYS A 119 8.66 5.30 -36.72
N SER A 120 8.05 4.26 -36.16
CA SER A 120 7.79 4.15 -34.72
C SER A 120 9.07 3.81 -33.92
N TYR A 121 8.92 3.69 -32.60
CA TYR A 121 9.95 3.19 -31.67
C TYR A 121 11.33 3.87 -31.79
N TYR A 122 11.33 5.20 -31.91
CA TYR A 122 12.55 6.03 -31.90
C TYR A 122 13.57 5.71 -33.02
N GLN A 123 13.14 5.11 -34.14
CA GLN A 123 13.97 4.95 -35.34
C GLN A 123 13.83 6.13 -36.33
N THR A 124 12.95 7.09 -36.03
CA THR A 124 12.85 8.36 -36.76
C THR A 124 13.95 9.32 -36.30
N ILE A 125 14.63 9.95 -37.25
CA ILE A 125 15.54 11.09 -37.01
C ILE A 125 15.00 12.35 -37.67
N ASN A 126 15.43 13.51 -37.18
CA ASN A 126 15.07 14.79 -37.79
C ASN A 126 15.83 14.96 -39.12
N ALA A 127 15.15 14.65 -40.22
CA ALA A 127 15.66 14.80 -41.58
C ALA A 127 14.78 15.80 -42.34
N SER A 128 15.40 16.82 -42.92
CA SER A 128 14.72 17.87 -43.68
C SER A 128 15.32 17.99 -45.07
N TYR A 129 14.49 17.76 -46.08
CA TYR A 129 14.81 17.86 -47.51
C TYR A 129 13.50 18.02 -48.29
N LYS A 130 13.56 18.64 -49.47
CA LYS A 130 12.37 18.92 -50.31
C LYS A 130 12.24 17.98 -51.51
N ASN A 131 13.34 17.33 -51.90
CA ASN A 131 13.44 16.48 -53.08
C ASN A 131 14.45 15.34 -52.83
N ILE A 132 14.56 14.42 -53.79
CA ILE A 132 15.42 13.24 -53.69
C ILE A 132 16.90 13.67 -53.68
N GLU A 133 17.31 14.69 -54.45
CA GLU A 133 18.70 15.14 -54.46
C GLU A 133 19.16 15.65 -53.08
N GLU A 134 18.36 16.48 -52.43
CA GLU A 134 18.58 16.97 -51.07
C GLU A 134 18.58 15.82 -50.05
N MET A 135 17.66 14.86 -50.19
CA MET A 135 17.62 13.66 -49.36
C MET A 135 18.89 12.84 -49.46
N ILE A 136 19.41 12.62 -50.68
CA ILE A 136 20.68 11.90 -50.90
C ILE A 136 21.86 12.70 -50.33
N ALA A 137 21.86 14.03 -50.44
CA ALA A 137 22.90 14.86 -49.84
C ALA A 137 22.88 14.78 -48.31
N PHE A 138 21.69 14.77 -47.69
CA PHE A 138 21.52 14.51 -46.27
C PHE A 138 22.05 13.12 -45.89
N ALA A 139 21.64 12.08 -46.62
CA ALA A 139 22.03 10.71 -46.36
C ALA A 139 23.56 10.51 -46.48
N LYS A 140 24.24 11.14 -47.45
CA LYS A 140 25.71 11.05 -47.55
C LYS A 140 26.44 11.63 -46.34
N LYS A 141 25.88 12.68 -45.71
CA LYS A 141 26.43 13.25 -44.48
C LYS A 141 26.16 12.37 -43.27
N ASN A 142 25.00 11.73 -43.23
CA ASN A 142 24.60 10.83 -42.14
C ASN A 142 25.32 9.47 -42.22
N ASN A 143 25.48 8.92 -43.42
CA ASN A 143 25.93 7.55 -43.67
C ASN A 143 27.45 7.42 -43.72
N VAL A 144 28.10 8.06 -42.75
CA VAL A 144 29.54 7.91 -42.48
C VAL A 144 29.67 6.92 -41.33
N SER A 145 30.26 5.76 -41.62
CA SER A 145 30.35 4.67 -40.64
C SER A 145 30.96 5.16 -39.32
N ASN A 146 30.22 4.97 -38.23
CA ASN A 146 30.62 5.41 -36.90
C ASN A 146 30.07 4.47 -35.84
N LYS A 147 30.95 3.65 -35.25
CA LYS A 147 30.60 2.72 -34.18
C LYS A 147 29.93 3.37 -32.96
N ASP A 148 30.25 4.65 -32.70
CA ASP A 148 29.69 5.38 -31.56
C ASP A 148 28.26 5.86 -31.83
N ALA A 149 27.80 5.78 -33.09
CA ALA A 149 26.43 6.06 -33.50
C ALA A 149 25.51 4.82 -33.41
N TRP A 150 26.02 3.65 -33.05
CA TRP A 150 25.23 2.43 -32.92
C TRP A 150 24.61 2.33 -31.52
N GLU A 151 23.32 2.04 -31.46
CA GLU A 151 22.57 1.92 -30.21
C GLU A 151 21.96 0.54 -30.08
N GLU A 152 22.18 -0.10 -28.93
CA GLU A 152 21.53 -1.38 -28.65
C GLU A 152 20.04 -1.17 -28.36
N ARG A 153 19.18 -2.04 -28.87
CA ARG A 153 17.72 -1.96 -28.74
C ARG A 153 17.11 -3.26 -28.24
N LEU A 154 15.93 -3.15 -27.62
CA LEU A 154 15.07 -4.30 -27.33
C LEU A 154 14.37 -4.83 -28.58
N LYS A 155 14.06 -3.92 -29.51
CA LYS A 155 13.33 -4.22 -30.73
C LYS A 155 13.69 -3.29 -31.87
N LEU A 156 13.60 -3.82 -33.09
CA LEU A 156 13.81 -3.15 -34.35
C LEU A 156 12.54 -3.26 -35.18
N ILE A 157 12.17 -2.21 -35.91
CA ILE A 157 10.98 -2.23 -36.77
C ILE A 157 11.33 -2.82 -38.13
N GLY A 158 10.46 -3.71 -38.64
CA GLY A 158 10.69 -4.55 -39.83
C GLY A 158 10.74 -3.85 -41.19
N PHE A 159 10.77 -2.51 -41.24
CA PHE A 159 10.85 -1.77 -42.51
C PHE A 159 12.21 -1.92 -43.20
N CYS A 160 13.27 -2.12 -42.41
CA CYS A 160 14.64 -2.40 -42.83
C CYS A 160 15.37 -3.10 -41.68
N MET A 161 15.45 -4.44 -41.73
CA MET A 161 16.07 -5.26 -40.70
C MET A 161 16.98 -6.31 -41.31
N LEU A 162 18.29 -6.19 -41.08
CA LEU A 162 19.31 -7.11 -41.55
C LEU A 162 19.62 -8.12 -40.46
N ILE A 163 19.46 -9.41 -40.75
CA ILE A 163 19.48 -10.51 -39.79
C ILE A 163 20.54 -11.52 -40.24
N LYS A 164 21.38 -12.02 -39.33
CA LYS A 164 22.29 -13.13 -39.66
C LYS A 164 21.50 -14.40 -39.93
N LYS A 165 21.91 -15.19 -40.91
CA LYS A 165 21.26 -16.46 -41.24
C LYS A 165 21.19 -17.42 -40.05
N GLU A 166 22.27 -17.52 -39.26
CA GLU A 166 22.33 -18.35 -38.05
C GLU A 166 21.25 -17.97 -37.02
N VAL A 167 20.83 -16.70 -36.96
CA VAL A 167 19.77 -16.26 -36.06
C VAL A 167 18.44 -16.82 -36.52
N ILE A 168 18.14 -16.76 -37.83
CA ILE A 168 16.93 -17.36 -38.40
C ILE A 168 16.88 -18.85 -38.14
N GLU A 169 17.99 -19.55 -38.31
CA GLU A 169 18.12 -20.99 -38.03
C GLU A 169 17.87 -21.32 -36.56
N LYS A 170 18.31 -20.43 -35.65
CA LYS A 170 18.16 -20.63 -34.20
C LYS A 170 16.77 -20.24 -33.67
N VAL A 171 16.22 -19.11 -34.09
CA VAL A 171 14.97 -18.55 -33.53
C VAL A 171 13.73 -18.89 -34.35
N GLY A 172 13.91 -19.39 -35.56
CA GLY A 172 12.84 -19.70 -36.51
C GLY A 172 12.32 -18.46 -37.24
N LEU A 173 11.35 -18.69 -38.11
CA LEU A 173 10.75 -17.69 -39.00
C LEU A 173 9.88 -16.64 -38.28
N LEU A 174 9.32 -15.67 -39.01
CA LEU A 174 8.33 -14.73 -38.46
C LEU A 174 7.05 -15.49 -38.08
N ASP A 175 6.40 -15.07 -36.99
CA ASP A 175 5.19 -15.72 -36.48
C ASP A 175 3.97 -15.29 -37.31
N GLU A 176 3.44 -16.21 -38.10
CA GLU A 176 2.35 -15.96 -39.05
C GLU A 176 1.00 -15.62 -38.37
N ARG A 177 0.90 -15.75 -37.04
CA ARG A 177 -0.30 -15.33 -36.30
C ARG A 177 -0.53 -13.81 -36.33
N PHE A 178 0.52 -13.03 -36.57
CA PHE A 178 0.44 -11.57 -36.67
C PHE A 178 -0.01 -11.07 -38.07
N SER A 179 -0.47 -11.96 -38.95
CA SER A 179 -0.99 -11.56 -40.26
C SER A 179 -2.27 -10.69 -40.16
N PRO A 180 -2.43 -9.66 -41.03
CA PRO A 180 -1.58 -9.33 -42.17
C PRO A 180 -0.31 -8.49 -41.86
N GLY A 181 -0.01 -8.16 -40.60
CA GLY A 181 1.23 -7.48 -40.17
C GLY A 181 1.05 -6.68 -38.88
N ASN A 182 2.13 -6.06 -38.39
CA ASN A 182 2.32 -5.45 -37.07
C ASN A 182 2.46 -6.49 -35.94
N PHE A 183 3.44 -6.26 -35.04
CA PHE A 183 3.89 -7.10 -33.93
C PHE A 183 4.73 -8.34 -34.29
N GLU A 184 4.87 -8.69 -35.58
CA GLU A 184 5.80 -9.76 -35.98
C GLU A 184 7.26 -9.40 -35.75
N ASP A 185 7.62 -8.12 -35.93
CA ASP A 185 8.96 -7.58 -35.73
C ASP A 185 9.30 -7.40 -34.25
N ASP A 186 8.31 -6.96 -33.45
CA ASP A 186 8.35 -6.99 -31.98
C ASP A 186 8.65 -8.43 -31.51
N ASP A 187 7.83 -9.39 -31.92
CA ASP A 187 8.00 -10.80 -31.54
C ASP A 187 9.37 -11.36 -31.95
N TYR A 188 9.78 -11.10 -33.18
CA TYR A 188 11.06 -11.57 -33.70
C TYR A 188 12.24 -10.98 -32.93
N SER A 189 12.14 -9.70 -32.58
CA SER A 189 13.13 -9.01 -31.76
C SER A 189 13.27 -9.65 -30.38
N PHE A 190 12.16 -9.87 -29.67
CA PHE A 190 12.19 -10.48 -28.33
C PHE A 190 12.68 -11.94 -28.38
N ARG A 191 12.32 -12.73 -29.39
CA ARG A 191 12.91 -14.07 -29.60
C ARG A 191 14.41 -14.03 -29.84
N THR A 192 14.88 -13.08 -30.65
CA THR A 192 16.31 -12.90 -30.95
C THR A 192 17.09 -12.55 -29.69
N ARG A 193 16.56 -11.63 -28.85
CA ARG A 193 17.16 -11.29 -27.55
C ARG A 193 17.19 -12.47 -26.59
N LYS A 194 16.08 -13.18 -26.45
CA LYS A 194 15.98 -14.39 -25.60
C LYS A 194 16.94 -15.49 -26.04
N ALA A 195 17.30 -15.54 -27.33
CA ALA A 195 18.29 -16.46 -27.86
C ALA A 195 19.76 -16.02 -27.63
N GLY A 196 19.98 -14.90 -26.91
CA GLY A 196 21.29 -14.40 -26.53
C GLY A 196 21.93 -13.43 -27.52
N TYR A 197 21.17 -12.90 -28.48
CA TYR A 197 21.68 -11.94 -29.47
C TYR A 197 21.23 -10.51 -29.18
N ARG A 198 22.14 -9.55 -29.39
CA ARG A 198 21.89 -8.12 -29.36
C ARG A 198 21.27 -7.65 -30.67
N LEU A 199 20.48 -6.60 -30.57
CA LEU A 199 19.89 -5.89 -31.71
C LEU A 199 20.47 -4.48 -31.73
N MET A 200 20.94 -4.02 -32.89
CA MET A 200 21.56 -2.69 -33.01
C MET A 200 20.82 -1.78 -33.98
N LEU A 201 20.50 -0.56 -33.56
CA LEU A 201 20.05 0.52 -34.42
C LEU A 201 21.28 1.28 -34.92
N CYS A 202 21.47 1.32 -36.24
CA CYS A 202 22.59 2.00 -36.89
C CYS A 202 22.18 3.43 -37.25
N LYS A 203 22.52 4.41 -36.40
CA LYS A 203 22.19 5.83 -36.70
C LYS A 203 23.06 6.44 -37.80
N ASP A 204 24.16 5.79 -38.14
CA ASP A 204 24.97 6.03 -39.34
C ASP A 204 24.40 5.36 -40.61
N VAL A 205 23.11 4.99 -40.59
CA VAL A 205 22.38 4.48 -41.76
C VAL A 205 21.00 5.11 -41.84
N PHE A 206 20.86 6.11 -42.70
CA PHE A 206 19.58 6.72 -43.03
C PHE A 206 19.03 6.17 -44.34
N ILE A 207 17.78 5.71 -44.34
CA ILE A 207 17.02 5.45 -45.55
C ILE A 207 15.69 6.20 -45.52
N HIS A 208 15.15 6.55 -46.68
CA HIS A 208 13.84 7.18 -46.74
C HIS A 208 12.73 6.13 -46.68
N HIS A 209 11.69 6.40 -45.90
CA HIS A 209 10.48 5.58 -45.82
C HIS A 209 9.28 6.48 -46.07
N PHE A 210 8.47 6.13 -47.08
CA PHE A 210 7.28 6.91 -47.45
C PHE A 210 6.19 6.78 -46.39
N GLY A 211 6.02 5.58 -45.81
CA GLY A 211 5.12 5.29 -44.71
C GLY A 211 3.64 5.33 -45.08
N SER A 212 2.87 4.39 -44.52
CA SER A 212 1.40 4.39 -44.53
C SER A 212 0.76 4.50 -45.94
N THR A 213 1.40 3.95 -46.98
CA THR A 213 0.84 3.94 -48.34
C THR A 213 -0.26 2.89 -48.52
N SER A 214 -0.26 1.82 -47.72
CA SER A 214 -1.19 0.68 -47.83
C SER A 214 -2.44 0.75 -46.94
N TRP A 215 -2.46 1.61 -45.90
CA TRP A 215 -3.48 1.57 -44.83
C TRP A 215 -4.33 2.86 -44.70
N LYS A 216 -4.06 3.87 -45.54
CA LYS A 216 -4.74 5.18 -45.50
C LYS A 216 -6.23 5.13 -45.83
N GLU A 217 -6.72 4.06 -46.45
CA GLU A 217 -8.12 3.98 -46.91
C GLU A 217 -9.10 3.43 -45.87
N ASN A 218 -8.66 2.95 -44.69
CA ASN A 218 -9.58 2.44 -43.66
C ASN A 218 -9.00 2.44 -42.22
N LEU A 219 -8.88 3.63 -41.62
CA LEU A 219 -8.31 3.85 -40.27
C LEU A 219 -8.97 3.01 -39.16
N ASN A 220 -10.28 2.76 -39.25
CA ASN A 220 -11.01 1.96 -38.27
C ASN A 220 -10.56 0.49 -38.30
N ASN A 221 -10.45 -0.11 -39.50
CA ASN A 221 -9.99 -1.49 -39.66
C ASN A 221 -8.52 -1.65 -39.22
N PHE A 222 -7.69 -0.64 -39.45
CA PHE A 222 -6.29 -0.65 -38.99
C PHE A 222 -6.18 -0.65 -37.46
N THR A 223 -7.01 0.15 -36.78
CA THR A 223 -7.05 0.19 -35.30
C THR A 223 -7.52 -1.13 -34.71
N GLU A 224 -8.56 -1.75 -35.28
CA GLU A 224 -9.02 -3.07 -34.88
C GLU A 224 -7.95 -4.15 -35.08
N LEU A 225 -7.24 -4.12 -36.21
CA LEU A 225 -6.14 -5.03 -36.48
C LEU A 225 -5.00 -4.86 -35.47
N LEU A 226 -4.57 -3.62 -35.20
CA LEU A 226 -3.54 -3.35 -34.19
C LEU A 226 -3.95 -3.88 -32.82
N ASN A 227 -5.18 -3.64 -32.38
CA ASN A 227 -5.68 -4.15 -31.10
C ASN A 227 -5.72 -5.68 -31.06
N LYS A 228 -6.13 -6.32 -32.15
CA LYS A 228 -6.12 -7.79 -32.28
C LYS A 228 -4.70 -8.34 -32.15
N ASN A 229 -3.75 -7.83 -32.92
CA ASN A 229 -2.37 -8.33 -32.92
C ASN A 229 -1.64 -7.99 -31.62
N LYS A 230 -1.95 -6.85 -31.01
CA LYS A 230 -1.53 -6.50 -29.66
C LYS A 230 -1.99 -7.55 -28.65
N GLN A 231 -3.24 -8.01 -28.73
CA GLN A 231 -3.72 -9.09 -27.85
C GLN A 231 -2.99 -10.40 -28.11
N ILE A 232 -2.74 -10.79 -29.37
CA ILE A 232 -1.96 -11.98 -29.72
C ILE A 232 -0.55 -11.89 -29.11
N PHE A 233 0.08 -10.72 -29.18
CA PHE A 233 1.38 -10.47 -28.58
C PHE A 233 1.31 -10.62 -27.05
N GLN A 234 0.34 -9.97 -26.40
CA GLN A 234 0.12 -10.05 -24.96
C GLN A 234 -0.15 -11.48 -24.48
N ASP A 235 -0.93 -12.26 -25.22
CA ASP A 235 -1.21 -13.67 -24.90
C ASP A 235 0.07 -14.52 -24.97
N LYS A 236 0.93 -14.27 -25.96
CA LYS A 236 2.22 -14.96 -26.13
C LYS A 236 3.22 -14.56 -25.04
N TRP A 237 3.43 -13.26 -24.86
CA TRP A 237 4.52 -12.70 -24.06
C TRP A 237 4.12 -12.33 -22.63
N GLY A 238 2.83 -12.31 -22.29
CA GLY A 238 2.34 -11.98 -20.95
C GLY A 238 2.53 -10.53 -20.54
N PHE A 239 2.87 -9.63 -21.47
CA PHE A 239 3.03 -8.20 -21.24
C PHE A 239 2.74 -7.38 -22.51
N ASP A 240 2.53 -6.08 -22.33
CA ASP A 240 2.28 -5.12 -23.40
C ASP A 240 3.59 -4.68 -24.07
N ALA A 241 3.75 -4.95 -25.36
CA ALA A 241 4.99 -4.62 -26.08
C ALA A 241 5.36 -3.13 -26.03
N THR A 242 4.37 -2.23 -26.06
CA THR A 242 4.61 -0.79 -26.12
C THR A 242 4.98 -0.24 -24.76
N TYR A 243 4.19 -0.56 -23.73
CA TYR A 243 4.41 -0.08 -22.37
C TYR A 243 5.69 -0.68 -21.77
N PHE A 244 5.91 -2.00 -21.88
CA PHE A 244 7.05 -2.66 -21.25
C PHE A 244 8.40 -2.40 -21.95
N SER A 245 8.38 -1.81 -23.15
CA SER A 245 9.59 -1.43 -23.89
C SER A 245 9.76 0.09 -24.04
N PHE A 246 8.94 0.88 -23.35
CA PHE A 246 8.98 2.34 -23.38
C PHE A 246 10.25 2.89 -22.70
N ILE A 247 10.89 3.87 -23.33
CA ILE A 247 12.13 4.49 -22.82
C ILE A 247 11.77 5.78 -22.08
N ARG A 248 12.05 5.82 -20.77
CA ARG A 248 11.81 6.98 -19.90
C ARG A 248 12.93 8.01 -19.99
N ASN A 249 13.05 8.71 -21.13
CA ASN A 249 14.11 9.71 -21.36
C ASN A 249 14.09 10.83 -20.30
N GLU A 250 12.90 11.22 -19.85
CA GLU A 250 12.67 12.19 -18.79
C GLU A 250 13.32 11.82 -17.45
N ILE A 251 13.47 10.52 -17.16
CA ILE A 251 14.22 10.03 -16.00
C ILE A 251 15.73 10.02 -16.28
N ILE A 252 16.12 9.60 -17.50
CA ILE A 252 17.52 9.55 -17.91
C ILE A 252 18.17 10.94 -17.87
N ASP A 253 17.42 11.98 -18.25
CA ASP A 253 17.87 13.37 -18.25
C ASP A 253 18.18 13.92 -16.84
N LEU A 254 17.72 13.25 -15.78
CA LEU A 254 18.05 13.61 -14.38
C LEU A 254 19.40 13.03 -13.91
N ILE A 255 19.98 12.09 -14.65
CA ILE A 255 21.30 11.51 -14.37
C ILE A 255 22.38 12.54 -14.74
N ASP A 256 23.15 12.97 -13.74
CA ASP A 256 24.11 14.07 -13.82
C ASP A 256 25.57 13.65 -13.68
N LYS A 257 25.86 12.35 -13.49
CA LYS A 257 27.25 11.87 -13.53
C LYS A 257 27.84 12.05 -14.93
N PRO A 258 29.16 12.24 -15.06
CA PRO A 258 29.82 12.24 -16.37
C PRO A 258 29.64 10.90 -17.11
N LYS A 259 29.42 10.95 -18.43
CA LYS A 259 29.13 9.76 -19.27
C LYS A 259 30.20 8.67 -19.25
N TYR A 260 31.44 9.03 -18.93
CA TYR A 260 32.58 8.10 -18.82
C TYR A 260 32.66 7.41 -17.45
N GLN A 261 31.94 7.90 -16.44
CA GLN A 261 31.98 7.36 -15.08
C GLN A 261 31.28 6.00 -15.02
N ASN A 262 31.84 5.08 -14.23
CA ASN A 262 31.17 3.84 -13.87
C ASN A 262 30.08 4.15 -12.83
N ILE A 263 28.84 3.78 -13.15
CA ILE A 263 27.67 4.00 -12.29
C ILE A 263 26.89 2.69 -12.12
N ASN A 264 26.38 2.45 -10.92
CA ASN A 264 25.49 1.34 -10.62
C ASN A 264 24.05 1.87 -10.56
N VAL A 265 23.18 1.33 -11.40
CA VAL A 265 21.79 1.79 -11.53
C VAL A 265 20.84 0.63 -11.24
N LEU A 266 19.92 0.83 -10.30
CA LEU A 266 18.82 -0.08 -10.02
C LEU A 266 17.49 0.54 -10.46
N GLU A 267 16.72 -0.16 -11.30
CA GLU A 267 15.35 0.23 -11.64
C GLU A 267 14.33 -0.72 -10.99
N ILE A 268 13.44 -0.17 -10.16
CA ILE A 268 12.31 -0.91 -9.60
C ILE A 268 11.16 -0.85 -10.60
N GLY A 269 10.52 -1.99 -10.90
CA GLY A 269 9.52 -2.09 -11.95
C GLY A 269 10.12 -1.89 -13.34
N CYS A 270 11.28 -2.51 -13.62
CA CYS A 270 12.05 -2.22 -14.84
C CYS A 270 11.44 -2.75 -16.14
N ALA A 271 10.33 -3.50 -16.09
CA ALA A 271 9.70 -4.10 -17.25
C ALA A 271 10.72 -4.91 -18.10
N CYS A 272 10.77 -4.69 -19.42
CA CYS A 272 11.79 -5.32 -20.28
C CYS A 272 13.16 -4.62 -20.25
N GLY A 273 13.35 -3.62 -19.37
CA GLY A 273 14.62 -2.93 -19.14
C GLY A 273 14.99 -1.90 -20.21
N ALA A 274 14.02 -1.31 -20.91
CA ALA A 274 14.27 -0.36 -22.00
C ALA A 274 15.03 0.90 -21.53
N THR A 275 14.63 1.44 -20.36
CA THR A 275 15.30 2.58 -19.72
C THR A 275 16.73 2.20 -19.32
N LEU A 276 16.93 1.06 -18.63
CA LEU A 276 18.27 0.56 -18.28
C LEU A 276 19.18 0.40 -19.51
N LEU A 277 18.67 -0.17 -20.60
CA LEU A 277 19.44 -0.34 -21.84
C LEU A 277 19.81 1.00 -22.47
N GLN A 278 18.90 1.98 -22.46
CA GLN A 278 19.21 3.32 -22.94
C GLN A 278 20.23 4.03 -22.04
N ILE A 279 20.18 3.83 -20.72
CA ILE A 279 21.22 4.30 -19.81
C ILE A 279 22.57 3.69 -20.20
N LYS A 280 22.66 2.39 -20.50
CA LYS A 280 23.89 1.75 -20.97
C LYS A 280 24.40 2.29 -22.30
N ASN A 281 23.49 2.65 -23.21
CA ASN A 281 23.86 3.28 -24.48
C ASN A 281 24.55 4.65 -24.27
N ILE A 282 24.13 5.43 -23.27
CA ILE A 282 24.67 6.76 -22.96
C ILE A 282 25.89 6.66 -22.02
N TYR A 283 25.79 5.81 -20.99
CA TYR A 283 26.77 5.55 -19.95
C TYR A 283 27.38 4.16 -20.18
N LYS A 284 28.35 4.07 -21.10
CA LYS A 284 28.90 2.77 -21.55
C LYS A 284 29.44 1.90 -20.40
N ASN A 285 29.89 2.52 -19.31
CA ASN A 285 30.42 1.85 -18.12
C ASN A 285 29.36 1.56 -17.05
N ALA A 286 28.07 1.81 -17.28
CA ALA A 286 27.02 1.55 -16.30
C ALA A 286 26.82 0.04 -16.05
N ASN A 287 26.63 -0.32 -14.77
CA ASN A 287 26.15 -1.64 -14.36
C ASN A 287 24.66 -1.54 -14.05
N LEU A 288 23.88 -2.44 -14.63
CA LEU A 288 22.42 -2.36 -14.67
C LEU A 288 21.81 -3.44 -13.77
N TYR A 289 20.87 -3.02 -12.95
CA TYR A 289 20.14 -3.88 -12.03
C TYR A 289 18.65 -3.57 -12.11
N GLY A 290 17.81 -4.57 -11.88
CA GLY A 290 16.36 -4.36 -11.87
C GLY A 290 15.63 -5.31 -10.95
N ILE A 291 14.44 -4.88 -10.51
CA ILE A 291 13.46 -5.72 -9.83
C ILE A 291 12.15 -5.63 -10.61
N GLU A 292 11.61 -6.76 -11.04
CA GLU A 292 10.41 -6.81 -11.87
C GLU A 292 9.46 -7.92 -11.38
N LEU A 293 8.16 -7.63 -11.35
CA LEU A 293 7.15 -8.58 -10.91
C LEU A 293 6.76 -9.56 -12.03
N ASN A 294 6.73 -9.09 -13.28
CA ASN A 294 6.42 -9.90 -14.46
C ASN A 294 7.64 -10.72 -14.89
N GLU A 295 7.61 -12.02 -14.58
CA GLU A 295 8.69 -12.97 -14.89
C GLU A 295 9.11 -12.96 -16.38
N LYS A 296 8.15 -12.86 -17.31
CA LYS A 296 8.46 -12.87 -18.75
C LYS A 296 9.16 -11.59 -19.19
N ALA A 297 8.79 -10.44 -18.63
CA ALA A 297 9.48 -9.18 -18.91
C ALA A 297 10.89 -9.16 -18.30
N ALA A 298 11.01 -9.66 -17.06
CA ALA A 298 12.29 -9.82 -16.38
C ALA A 298 13.25 -10.73 -17.13
N GLU A 299 12.76 -11.80 -17.77
CA GLU A 299 13.55 -12.69 -18.62
C GLU A 299 14.21 -11.93 -19.79
N ILE A 300 13.49 -11.00 -20.42
CA ILE A 300 14.05 -10.17 -21.50
C ILE A 300 15.11 -9.22 -20.95
N ALA A 301 14.82 -8.52 -19.85
CA ALA A 301 15.75 -7.59 -19.23
C ALA A 301 17.04 -8.30 -18.75
N ASN A 302 16.92 -9.56 -18.30
CA ASN A 302 18.05 -10.41 -17.90
C ASN A 302 19.03 -10.74 -19.04
N THR A 303 18.68 -10.45 -20.30
CA THR A 303 19.60 -10.64 -21.43
C THR A 303 20.75 -9.62 -21.46
N PHE A 304 20.68 -8.53 -20.70
CA PHE A 304 21.71 -7.48 -20.66
C PHE A 304 21.89 -6.80 -19.28
N ALA A 305 21.06 -7.11 -18.29
CA ALA A 305 21.09 -6.54 -16.94
C ALA A 305 20.90 -7.62 -15.87
N ASN A 306 21.24 -7.32 -14.62
CA ASN A 306 21.03 -8.24 -13.49
C ASN A 306 19.63 -8.03 -12.89
N ILE A 307 18.68 -8.89 -13.24
CA ILE A 307 17.26 -8.71 -12.86
C ILE A 307 16.81 -9.76 -11.85
N VAL A 308 16.16 -9.27 -10.80
CA VAL A 308 15.47 -10.10 -9.80
C VAL A 308 13.98 -10.11 -10.11
N VAL A 309 13.39 -11.30 -10.17
CA VAL A 309 11.93 -11.44 -10.23
C VAL A 309 11.35 -11.37 -8.82
N GLY A 310 10.51 -10.38 -8.53
CA GLY A 310 9.89 -10.28 -7.21
C GLY A 310 9.12 -9.00 -6.91
N ASN A 311 8.30 -9.06 -5.86
CA ASN A 311 7.59 -7.90 -5.33
C ASN A 311 8.48 -7.12 -4.36
N VAL A 312 8.77 -5.86 -4.69
CA VAL A 312 9.63 -4.96 -3.91
C VAL A 312 9.16 -4.73 -2.45
N GLU A 313 7.87 -4.87 -2.16
CA GLU A 313 7.34 -4.71 -0.78
C GLU A 313 7.70 -5.89 0.13
N ASN A 314 7.91 -7.08 -0.44
CA ASN A 314 8.20 -8.31 0.30
C ASN A 314 9.62 -8.83 0.08
N TYR A 315 10.40 -8.17 -0.79
CA TYR A 315 11.72 -8.63 -1.17
C TYR A 315 12.78 -8.19 -0.16
N ASN A 316 13.52 -9.15 0.39
CA ASN A 316 14.74 -8.85 1.13
C ASN A 316 15.88 -8.62 0.13
N PHE A 317 16.21 -7.35 -0.10
CA PHE A 317 17.31 -6.98 -0.99
C PHE A 317 18.64 -7.58 -0.51
N HIS A 318 19.30 -8.35 -1.38
CA HIS A 318 20.61 -8.97 -1.14
C HIS A 318 21.76 -8.20 -1.81
N TYR A 319 21.62 -6.87 -1.95
CA TYR A 319 22.69 -6.01 -2.44
C TYR A 319 23.62 -5.60 -1.29
N GLU A 320 24.84 -5.19 -1.63
CA GLU A 320 25.76 -4.57 -0.66
C GLU A 320 25.22 -3.19 -0.24
N GLU A 321 25.49 -2.77 0.99
CA GLU A 321 25.16 -1.40 1.43
C GLU A 321 25.97 -0.37 0.62
N GLU A 322 25.37 0.80 0.39
CA GLU A 322 25.99 1.91 -0.37
C GLU A 322 26.50 1.49 -1.76
N TYR A 323 25.76 0.63 -2.47
CA TYR A 323 26.15 0.06 -3.74
C TYR A 323 25.72 0.87 -4.97
N PHE A 324 24.51 1.45 -4.95
CA PHE A 324 23.90 2.10 -6.11
C PHE A 324 24.16 3.62 -6.13
N ASP A 325 24.54 4.13 -7.31
CA ASP A 325 24.60 5.57 -7.59
C ASP A 325 23.20 6.13 -7.85
N TYR A 326 22.36 5.37 -8.56
CA TYR A 326 20.99 5.74 -8.87
C TYR A 326 20.02 4.58 -8.58
N ILE A 327 18.89 4.91 -7.99
CA ILE A 327 17.75 4.00 -7.84
C ILE A 327 16.51 4.67 -8.44
N ILE A 328 15.88 4.00 -9.39
CA ILE A 328 14.79 4.54 -10.22
C ILE A 328 13.45 3.92 -9.81
N PHE A 329 12.43 4.76 -9.65
CA PHE A 329 11.02 4.41 -9.48
C PHE A 329 10.17 5.15 -10.53
N ALA A 330 10.07 4.61 -11.74
CA ALA A 330 9.35 5.25 -12.84
C ALA A 330 7.91 4.72 -12.92
N ASP A 331 6.95 5.49 -12.40
CA ASP A 331 5.53 5.11 -12.31
C ASP A 331 5.34 3.79 -11.52
N VAL A 332 5.85 3.78 -10.28
CA VAL A 332 5.85 2.59 -9.39
C VAL A 332 5.25 2.89 -8.02
N LEU A 333 5.58 4.04 -7.42
CA LEU A 333 5.25 4.34 -6.02
C LEU A 333 3.74 4.39 -5.77
N GLU A 334 2.96 4.73 -6.79
CA GLU A 334 1.51 4.77 -6.84
C GLU A 334 0.83 3.38 -6.90
N HIS A 335 1.59 2.35 -7.29
CA HIS A 335 1.16 0.96 -7.32
C HIS A 335 1.51 0.18 -6.04
N LEU A 336 2.25 0.79 -5.11
CA LEU A 336 2.68 0.14 -3.86
C LEU A 336 1.69 0.38 -2.72
N TYR A 337 1.47 -0.63 -1.87
CA TYR A 337 0.63 -0.47 -0.68
C TYR A 337 1.33 0.42 0.36
N ASN A 338 2.65 0.28 0.51
CA ASN A 338 3.48 1.03 1.45
C ASN A 338 4.77 1.58 0.80
N PRO A 339 4.66 2.57 -0.10
CA PRO A 339 5.81 3.19 -0.77
C PRO A 339 6.79 3.82 0.23
N TRP A 340 6.31 4.34 1.37
CA TRP A 340 7.16 4.88 2.43
C TRP A 340 8.13 3.85 3.01
N ASN A 341 7.67 2.61 3.23
CA ASN A 341 8.53 1.55 3.76
C ASN A 341 9.54 1.07 2.72
N VAL A 342 9.14 0.96 1.45
CA VAL A 342 10.03 0.60 0.34
C VAL A 342 11.17 1.63 0.21
N LEU A 343 10.83 2.93 0.19
CA LEU A 343 11.84 4.00 0.17
C LEU A 343 12.77 3.93 1.39
N LYS A 344 12.25 3.65 2.60
CA LYS A 344 13.09 3.50 3.80
C LYS A 344 14.03 2.30 3.72
N ASN A 345 13.53 1.16 3.24
CA ASN A 345 14.30 -0.09 3.18
C ASN A 345 15.41 -0.01 2.13
N ILE A 346 15.17 0.67 1.02
CA ILE A 346 16.13 0.76 -0.07
C ILE A 346 17.25 1.78 0.18
N ARG A 347 17.02 2.72 1.11
CA ARG A 347 17.95 3.81 1.50
C ARG A 347 19.35 3.34 1.88
N LYS A 348 19.52 2.14 2.43
CA LYS A 348 20.83 1.61 2.82
C LYS A 348 21.67 1.11 1.63
N TYR A 349 21.04 0.76 0.51
CA TYR A 349 21.74 0.32 -0.69
C TYR A 349 22.15 1.48 -1.60
N LEU A 350 21.62 2.68 -1.34
CA LEU A 350 22.01 3.89 -2.03
C LEU A 350 23.32 4.45 -1.44
N LYS A 351 24.27 4.81 -2.29
CA LYS A 351 25.51 5.51 -1.91
C LYS A 351 25.20 6.80 -1.15
N LYS A 352 26.19 7.30 -0.40
CA LYS A 352 26.05 8.57 0.35
C LYS A 352 25.67 9.74 -0.55
N ASP A 353 26.29 9.84 -1.72
CA ASP A 353 25.98 10.81 -2.77
C ASP A 353 24.98 10.28 -3.81
N GLY A 354 24.39 9.12 -3.57
CA GLY A 354 23.46 8.48 -4.48
C GLY A 354 22.09 9.16 -4.52
N ILE A 355 21.36 8.91 -5.61
CA ILE A 355 20.14 9.61 -5.99
C ILE A 355 18.98 8.63 -6.17
N ILE A 356 17.81 9.00 -5.64
CA ILE A 356 16.53 8.44 -6.07
C ILE A 356 15.99 9.30 -7.22
N LEU A 357 15.64 8.64 -8.31
CA LEU A 357 14.90 9.23 -9.43
C LEU A 357 13.50 8.64 -9.46
N ALA A 358 12.46 9.45 -9.51
CA ALA A 358 11.09 8.95 -9.58
C ALA A 358 10.21 9.72 -10.56
N SER A 359 9.26 9.02 -11.19
CA SER A 359 8.12 9.60 -11.90
C SER A 359 6.86 9.27 -11.10
N ILE A 360 6.03 10.28 -10.81
CA ILE A 360 4.85 10.13 -9.95
C ILE A 360 3.66 10.88 -10.57
N PRO A 361 2.54 10.20 -10.87
CA PRO A 361 1.32 10.82 -11.37
C PRO A 361 0.75 11.90 -10.42
N ASN A 362 0.24 12.99 -10.99
CA ASN A 362 -0.34 14.10 -10.22
C ASN A 362 -1.87 14.07 -10.22
N ILE A 363 -2.48 13.79 -9.06
CA ILE A 363 -3.95 13.79 -8.97
C ILE A 363 -4.58 15.19 -8.98
N MET A 364 -3.77 16.26 -8.80
CA MET A 364 -4.25 17.64 -8.92
C MET A 364 -4.35 18.14 -10.36
N HIS A 365 -3.94 17.37 -11.36
CA HIS A 365 -4.00 17.81 -12.75
C HIS A 365 -5.42 18.28 -13.13
N TYR A 366 -5.51 19.39 -13.87
CA TYR A 366 -6.77 20.09 -14.13
C TYR A 366 -7.83 19.18 -14.76
N SER A 367 -7.44 18.21 -15.59
CA SER A 367 -8.38 17.28 -16.23
C SER A 367 -9.11 16.40 -15.21
N ILE A 368 -8.44 16.00 -14.12
CA ILE A 368 -9.03 15.22 -13.03
C ILE A 368 -10.04 16.06 -12.28
N ILE A 369 -9.65 17.27 -11.89
CA ILE A 369 -10.52 18.20 -11.15
C ILE A 369 -11.76 18.54 -11.99
N LYS A 370 -11.56 18.87 -13.28
CA LYS A 370 -12.64 19.16 -14.23
C LYS A 370 -13.61 17.99 -14.37
N ASN A 371 -13.09 16.77 -14.53
CA ASN A 371 -13.92 15.58 -14.62
C ASN A 371 -14.69 15.32 -13.32
N LEU A 372 -14.03 15.45 -12.17
CA LEU A 372 -14.64 15.30 -10.85
C LEU A 372 -15.79 16.29 -10.65
N LEU A 373 -15.58 17.57 -10.97
CA LEU A 373 -16.62 18.61 -10.88
C LEU A 373 -17.80 18.34 -11.82
N ASN A 374 -17.56 17.65 -12.94
CA ASN A 374 -18.61 17.19 -13.86
C ASN A 374 -19.25 15.86 -13.42
N GLY A 375 -18.93 15.35 -12.22
CA GLY A 375 -19.46 14.08 -11.69
C GLY A 375 -18.79 12.82 -12.27
N ASN A 376 -17.66 12.97 -12.95
CA ASN A 376 -16.93 11.88 -13.59
C ASN A 376 -15.65 11.53 -12.82
N TRP A 377 -15.61 10.36 -12.17
CA TRP A 377 -14.41 9.79 -11.58
C TRP A 377 -14.19 8.38 -12.16
N ARG A 378 -13.74 8.33 -13.41
CA ARG A 378 -13.66 7.09 -14.18
C ARG A 378 -12.24 6.56 -14.19
N TYR A 379 -12.05 5.35 -13.66
CA TYR A 379 -10.81 4.62 -13.80
C TYR A 379 -10.54 4.28 -15.27
N GLU A 380 -9.27 4.37 -15.65
CA GLU A 380 -8.77 4.11 -16.98
C GLU A 380 -7.82 2.90 -16.98
N ASN A 381 -7.45 2.41 -18.17
CA ASN A 381 -6.47 1.31 -18.30
C ASN A 381 -5.01 1.82 -18.32
N SER A 382 -4.82 3.14 -18.25
CA SER A 382 -3.54 3.85 -18.29
C SER A 382 -3.76 5.31 -17.90
N GLY A 383 -2.73 6.01 -17.40
CA GLY A 383 -2.80 7.45 -17.09
C GLY A 383 -3.05 7.75 -15.61
N LEU A 384 -3.43 8.98 -15.27
CA LEU A 384 -3.51 9.43 -13.87
C LEU A 384 -4.51 8.65 -13.00
N LEU A 385 -5.61 8.18 -13.59
CA LEU A 385 -6.62 7.34 -12.95
C LEU A 385 -6.51 5.89 -13.43
N ASP A 386 -5.30 5.40 -13.71
CA ASP A 386 -5.09 3.97 -13.96
C ASP A 386 -5.72 3.15 -12.83
N LYS A 387 -6.54 2.17 -13.19
CA LYS A 387 -7.22 1.27 -12.26
C LYS A 387 -6.28 0.48 -11.34
N THR A 388 -5.00 0.43 -11.67
CA THR A 388 -3.96 -0.24 -10.88
C THR A 388 -3.25 0.72 -9.90
N HIS A 389 -3.54 2.03 -9.95
CA HIS A 389 -3.11 2.98 -8.92
C HIS A 389 -3.89 2.74 -7.62
N ILE A 390 -3.17 2.44 -6.54
CA ILE A 390 -3.74 2.29 -5.19
C ILE A 390 -3.37 3.45 -4.27
N ARG A 391 -2.52 4.37 -4.76
CA ARG A 391 -2.18 5.65 -4.11
C ARG A 391 -2.29 6.77 -5.13
N PHE A 392 -2.73 7.93 -4.66
CA PHE A 392 -2.80 9.16 -5.45
C PHE A 392 -2.01 10.24 -4.75
N PHE A 393 -1.18 10.97 -5.49
CA PHE A 393 -0.27 11.95 -4.91
C PHE A 393 -0.54 13.35 -5.46
N THR A 394 -0.46 14.33 -4.55
CA THR A 394 -0.28 15.74 -4.88
C THR A 394 1.19 16.10 -4.69
N LEU A 395 1.63 17.27 -5.16
CA LEU A 395 3.00 17.75 -4.91
C LEU A 395 3.37 17.76 -3.42
N ASN A 396 2.44 18.13 -2.55
CA ASN A 396 2.65 18.14 -1.10
C ASN A 396 2.86 16.73 -0.55
N GLU A 397 2.06 15.77 -1.00
CA GLU A 397 2.19 14.38 -0.55
C GLU A 397 3.46 13.70 -1.07
N ILE A 398 3.92 14.06 -2.27
CA ILE A 398 5.24 13.63 -2.77
C ILE A 398 6.35 14.13 -1.84
N ASN A 399 6.35 15.44 -1.51
CA ASN A 399 7.33 16.02 -0.59
C ASN A 399 7.29 15.32 0.78
N ASN A 400 6.10 15.09 1.33
CA ASN A 400 5.91 14.41 2.61
C ASN A 400 6.44 12.96 2.58
N MET A 401 6.17 12.23 1.49
CA MET A 401 6.62 10.84 1.33
C MET A 401 8.15 10.73 1.35
N PHE A 402 8.85 11.53 0.56
CA PHE A 402 10.31 11.53 0.52
C PHE A 402 10.93 12.01 1.83
N ALA A 403 10.39 13.09 2.42
CA ALA A 403 10.87 13.60 3.71
C ALA A 403 10.73 12.56 4.83
N THR A 404 9.59 11.87 4.90
CA THR A 404 9.32 10.81 5.89
C THR A 404 10.24 9.59 5.71
N ALA A 405 10.74 9.37 4.49
CA ALA A 405 11.72 8.34 4.18
C ALA A 405 13.19 8.82 4.35
N ASN A 406 13.42 10.00 4.92
CA ASN A 406 14.74 10.63 5.12
C ASN A 406 15.50 10.92 3.82
N TYR A 407 14.77 11.40 2.82
CA TYR A 407 15.33 11.97 1.59
C TYR A 407 15.05 13.47 1.51
N LYS A 408 15.97 14.20 0.89
CA LYS A 408 15.80 15.59 0.50
C LYS A 408 15.63 15.63 -1.01
N ILE A 409 14.50 16.16 -1.48
CA ILE A 409 14.30 16.43 -2.91
C ILE A 409 15.21 17.61 -3.29
N GLU A 410 16.08 17.38 -4.28
CA GLU A 410 16.94 18.42 -4.86
C GLU A 410 16.24 19.15 -5.98
N THR A 411 15.47 18.43 -6.77
CA THR A 411 14.77 18.98 -7.93
C THR A 411 13.47 18.22 -8.12
N ILE A 412 12.41 18.97 -8.40
CA ILE A 412 11.14 18.45 -8.87
C ILE A 412 10.73 19.24 -10.10
N THR A 413 10.47 18.54 -11.18
CA THR A 413 9.92 19.10 -12.42
C THR A 413 8.64 18.34 -12.77
N GLY A 414 7.96 18.70 -13.85
CA GLY A 414 6.83 17.92 -14.34
C GLY A 414 6.62 18.07 -15.83
N SER A 415 5.85 17.15 -16.40
CA SER A 415 5.46 17.22 -17.80
C SER A 415 4.15 18.01 -17.96
N ILE A 416 4.11 18.95 -18.90
CA ILE A 416 2.89 19.66 -19.26
C ILE A 416 2.32 19.04 -20.54
N LEU A 417 1.03 18.71 -20.54
CA LEU A 417 0.31 18.32 -21.75
C LEU A 417 -0.17 19.56 -22.51
N GLN A 418 -0.43 19.43 -23.81
CA GLN A 418 -0.99 20.52 -24.61
C GLN A 418 -2.36 20.94 -24.04
N GLN A 419 -2.49 22.23 -23.70
CA GLN A 419 -3.69 22.80 -23.11
C GLN A 419 -4.43 23.71 -24.10
N SER A 420 -5.76 23.70 -24.03
CA SER A 420 -6.59 24.64 -24.79
C SER A 420 -6.76 25.96 -24.03
N GLU A 421 -7.19 27.03 -24.72
CA GLU A 421 -7.55 28.29 -24.04
C GLU A 421 -8.65 28.09 -22.97
N HIS A 422 -9.55 27.12 -23.18
CA HIS A 422 -10.58 26.78 -22.21
C HIS A 422 -9.99 26.15 -20.95
N ASP A 423 -8.96 25.31 -21.09
CA ASP A 423 -8.29 24.69 -19.96
C ASP A 423 -7.50 25.72 -19.14
N MET A 424 -6.83 26.66 -19.81
CA MET A 424 -6.15 27.79 -19.13
C MET A 424 -7.12 28.67 -18.35
N LYS A 425 -8.29 28.99 -18.92
CA LYS A 425 -9.35 29.74 -18.20
C LYS A 425 -9.87 28.98 -16.99
N PHE A 426 -10.01 27.66 -17.11
CA PHE A 426 -10.42 26.80 -16.00
C PHE A 426 -9.37 26.79 -14.88
N ILE A 427 -8.09 26.63 -15.21
CA ILE A 427 -6.97 26.68 -14.24
C ILE A 427 -6.95 28.03 -13.50
N ASN A 428 -7.09 29.15 -14.20
CA ASN A 428 -7.17 30.48 -13.59
C ASN A 428 -8.36 30.63 -12.63
N SER A 429 -9.48 29.98 -12.94
CA SER A 429 -10.65 29.97 -12.06
C SER A 429 -10.37 29.17 -10.78
N LEU A 430 -9.65 28.04 -10.87
CA LEU A 430 -9.20 27.27 -9.70
C LEU A 430 -8.26 28.09 -8.79
N ASN A 431 -7.32 28.83 -9.36
CA ASN A 431 -6.44 29.73 -8.60
C ASN A 431 -7.25 30.80 -7.85
N THR A 432 -8.27 31.36 -8.51
CA THR A 432 -9.19 32.33 -7.88
C THR A 432 -9.94 31.72 -6.70
N ILE A 433 -10.48 30.51 -6.86
CA ILE A 433 -11.23 29.80 -5.81
C ILE A 433 -10.35 29.51 -4.59
N THR A 434 -9.10 29.11 -4.83
CA THR A 434 -8.20 28.70 -3.75
C THR A 434 -7.45 29.87 -3.09
N GLY A 435 -7.52 31.07 -3.69
CA GLY A 435 -6.83 32.26 -3.20
C GLY A 435 -5.30 32.14 -3.26
N LYS A 436 -4.77 31.21 -4.06
CA LYS A 436 -3.34 30.94 -4.22
C LYS A 436 -3.05 30.61 -5.68
N ASP A 437 -1.87 31.01 -6.15
CA ASP A 437 -1.36 30.55 -7.44
C ASP A 437 -0.82 29.13 -7.28
N MET A 438 -1.55 28.15 -7.84
CA MET A 438 -1.17 26.75 -7.88
C MET A 438 -1.09 26.22 -9.31
N THR A 439 -0.84 27.11 -10.28
CA THR A 439 -0.83 26.81 -11.72
C THR A 439 0.00 25.57 -12.04
N GLU A 440 1.26 25.50 -11.60
CA GLU A 440 2.13 24.35 -11.85
C GLU A 440 1.54 23.01 -11.33
N GLN A 441 0.83 23.04 -10.20
CA GLN A 441 0.18 21.85 -9.64
C GLN A 441 -1.06 21.42 -10.41
N TYR A 442 -1.68 22.31 -11.16
CA TYR A 442 -2.79 21.99 -12.05
C TYR A 442 -2.32 21.59 -13.45
N GLU A 443 -1.18 22.10 -13.89
CA GLU A 443 -0.64 21.89 -15.24
C GLU A 443 0.23 20.64 -15.37
N PHE A 444 1.02 20.30 -14.34
CA PHE A 444 1.88 19.13 -14.40
C PHE A 444 1.04 17.86 -14.37
N TYR A 445 1.17 17.07 -15.43
CA TYR A 445 0.52 15.77 -15.55
C TYR A 445 1.15 14.75 -14.60
N GLN A 446 2.48 14.70 -14.56
CA GLN A 446 3.25 13.90 -13.61
C GLN A 446 4.49 14.67 -13.15
N TYR A 447 5.00 14.33 -11.97
CA TYR A 447 6.20 14.92 -11.40
C TYR A 447 7.42 14.02 -11.59
N PHE A 448 8.56 14.63 -11.92
CA PHE A 448 9.86 13.97 -11.94
C PHE A 448 10.68 14.45 -10.75
N VAL A 449 11.07 13.50 -9.89
CA VAL A 449 11.71 13.78 -8.61
C VAL A 449 13.15 13.30 -8.64
N LYS A 450 14.06 14.19 -8.24
CA LYS A 450 15.46 13.87 -7.94
C LYS A 450 15.71 14.10 -6.46
N ALA A 451 16.03 13.04 -5.71
CA ALA A 451 16.16 13.12 -4.25
C ALA A 451 17.44 12.44 -3.72
N LYS A 452 18.11 13.10 -2.77
CA LYS A 452 19.31 12.58 -2.07
C LYS A 452 18.98 12.07 -0.68
N LYS A 453 19.80 11.13 -0.21
CA LYS A 453 19.78 10.71 1.19
C LYS A 453 20.14 11.89 2.08
N ILE A 454 19.39 12.10 3.17
CA ILE A 454 19.81 13.02 4.23
C ILE A 454 20.83 12.27 5.09
N GLU A 455 22.08 12.76 5.17
CA GLU A 455 23.10 12.19 6.07
C GLU A 455 22.71 12.42 7.54
N ASP A 456 22.91 11.42 8.39
CA ASP A 456 22.58 11.51 9.82
C ASP A 456 23.46 12.56 10.55
N ASP A 457 24.61 12.93 9.98
CA ASP A 457 25.52 13.99 10.48
C ASP A 457 25.04 15.42 10.19
N ILE A 458 24.10 15.58 9.26
CA ILE A 458 23.50 16.88 8.93
C ILE A 458 22.42 17.29 9.95
N ARG A 459 22.13 16.45 10.97
CA ARG A 459 21.35 16.87 12.15
C ARG A 459 21.99 18.00 12.96
N LYS A 460 23.30 18.24 12.82
CA LYS A 460 24.00 19.32 13.53
C LYS A 460 24.01 20.67 12.82
N ASN A 461 23.85 20.73 11.50
CA ASN A 461 24.06 21.98 10.74
C ASN A 461 22.89 22.50 9.88
N THR A 462 21.91 21.70 9.46
CA THR A 462 20.74 22.23 8.70
C THR A 462 19.57 22.70 9.56
N GLN A 463 19.66 22.58 10.90
CA GLN A 463 18.70 23.24 11.80
C GLN A 463 18.95 24.76 11.96
N LYS A 464 19.99 25.32 11.35
CA LYS A 464 20.34 26.74 11.50
C LYS A 464 19.89 27.68 10.38
N GLU A 465 19.46 27.20 9.21
CA GLU A 465 19.25 28.13 8.07
C GLU A 465 17.83 28.22 7.49
N ASN A 466 16.83 27.50 8.02
CA ASN A 466 15.42 27.68 7.63
C ASN A 466 14.48 28.07 8.78
N ILE A 467 15.02 28.70 9.84
CA ILE A 467 14.20 29.36 10.86
C ILE A 467 14.60 30.83 10.91
N SER A 468 14.15 31.61 9.94
CA SER A 468 13.87 33.03 10.18
C SER A 468 12.35 33.21 10.29
N HIS A 469 11.93 33.38 11.55
CA HIS A 469 10.69 34.02 12.00
C HIS A 469 9.36 33.26 11.89
N LYS A 470 9.29 32.04 12.43
CA LYS A 470 8.10 31.63 13.19
C LYS A 470 8.45 31.51 14.67
N THR A 471 7.81 32.34 15.49
CA THR A 471 7.86 32.28 16.95
C THR A 471 7.45 30.88 17.42
N LYS A 472 8.23 30.28 18.33
CA LYS A 472 7.87 28.99 18.94
C LYS A 472 6.57 29.15 19.73
N MET A 473 5.62 28.23 19.55
CA MET A 473 4.41 28.19 20.37
C MET A 473 4.75 27.80 21.81
N ASN A 474 4.13 28.45 22.79
CA ASN A 474 4.30 28.22 24.21
C ASN A 474 3.39 27.07 24.68
N PHE A 475 3.99 25.92 24.96
CA PHE A 475 3.31 24.77 25.57
C PHE A 475 3.56 24.79 27.09
N VAL A 476 2.52 25.05 27.88
CA VAL A 476 2.66 25.17 29.34
C VAL A 476 1.89 24.06 30.02
N THR A 477 2.62 23.22 30.75
CA THR A 477 2.03 22.26 31.69
C THR A 477 1.87 22.93 33.05
N LEU A 478 0.63 23.14 33.50
CA LEU A 478 0.35 23.76 34.80
C LEU A 478 0.11 22.67 35.85
N PHE A 479 1.11 22.47 36.72
CA PHE A 479 1.08 21.43 37.77
C PHE A 479 1.86 21.92 39.01
N PRO A 480 1.22 22.69 39.92
CA PRO A 480 1.86 23.28 41.11
C PRO A 480 2.67 22.30 41.97
N GLU A 481 2.21 21.05 42.07
CA GLU A 481 2.77 19.98 42.90
C GLU A 481 3.96 19.26 42.25
N THR A 482 4.51 19.78 41.14
CA THR A 482 5.64 19.14 40.47
C THR A 482 6.84 18.99 41.41
N GLU A 483 7.40 17.78 41.44
CA GLU A 483 8.60 17.39 42.18
C GLU A 483 9.58 16.77 41.19
N ASN A 484 10.83 16.56 41.59
CA ASN A 484 11.85 16.00 40.69
C ASN A 484 11.40 14.67 40.04
N VAL A 485 10.72 13.79 40.77
CA VAL A 485 10.22 12.51 40.24
C VAL A 485 9.20 12.66 39.11
N HIS A 486 8.37 13.72 39.15
CA HIS A 486 7.35 14.01 38.14
C HIS A 486 7.97 14.38 36.78
N LEU A 487 9.20 14.91 36.76
CA LEU A 487 9.90 15.28 35.52
C LEU A 487 10.15 14.10 34.58
N THR A 488 10.12 12.88 35.11
CA THR A 488 10.35 11.67 34.31
C THR A 488 9.10 10.81 34.11
N LYS A 489 7.94 11.36 34.49
CA LYS A 489 6.61 10.82 34.21
C LYS A 489 5.95 11.65 33.12
N ASP A 490 4.71 11.35 32.78
CA ASP A 490 3.87 12.11 31.86
C ASP A 490 3.91 13.65 32.07
N VAL A 491 3.84 14.12 33.32
CA VAL A 491 3.93 15.56 33.68
C VAL A 491 5.17 16.24 33.10
N GLY A 492 6.32 15.54 33.07
CA GLY A 492 7.57 16.09 32.52
C GLY A 492 7.91 15.62 31.11
N ILE A 493 7.60 14.38 30.77
CA ILE A 493 8.01 13.76 29.51
C ILE A 493 7.21 14.32 28.34
N ILE A 494 5.91 14.58 28.52
CA ILE A 494 5.09 15.21 27.47
C ILE A 494 5.68 16.59 27.09
N PRO A 495 5.82 17.58 28.00
CA PRO A 495 6.40 18.86 27.62
C PRO A 495 7.86 18.75 27.17
N PHE A 496 8.67 17.83 27.72
CA PHE A 496 10.03 17.59 27.26
C PHE A 496 10.08 17.15 25.78
N ILE A 497 9.28 16.17 25.38
CA ILE A 497 9.22 15.67 24.01
C ILE A 497 8.61 16.72 23.07
N MET A 498 7.58 17.44 23.51
CA MET A 498 7.01 18.57 22.75
C MET A 498 8.06 19.65 22.45
N GLY A 499 8.89 20.01 23.42
CA GLY A 499 9.99 20.94 23.23
C GLY A 499 11.14 20.39 22.36
N LYS A 500 11.47 19.11 22.55
CA LYS A 500 12.61 18.44 21.89
C LYS A 500 12.36 18.11 20.41
N TYR A 501 11.15 17.68 20.05
CA TYR A 501 10.85 17.14 18.72
C TYR A 501 9.82 17.96 17.92
N TYR A 502 9.00 18.80 18.56
CA TYR A 502 7.87 19.48 17.91
C TYR A 502 7.94 21.02 17.94
N ASN A 503 9.14 21.58 18.14
CA ASN A 503 9.42 23.02 18.11
C ASN A 503 8.58 23.90 19.06
N TYR A 504 8.08 23.34 20.16
CA TYR A 504 7.44 24.14 21.21
C TYR A 504 8.47 24.81 22.14
N ASN A 505 8.14 25.99 22.64
CA ASN A 505 8.73 26.53 23.86
C ASN A 505 7.99 25.91 25.06
N ALA A 506 8.37 24.67 25.39
CA ALA A 506 7.69 23.89 26.42
C ALA A 506 8.23 24.18 27.82
N LYS A 507 7.32 24.36 28.78
CA LYS A 507 7.65 24.60 30.19
C LYS A 507 6.62 24.01 31.14
N ILE A 508 7.06 23.74 32.37
CA ILE A 508 6.19 23.39 33.50
C ILE A 508 6.06 24.60 34.41
N ALA A 509 4.83 25.03 34.70
CA ALA A 509 4.54 26.01 35.74
C ALA A 509 4.23 25.27 37.05
N CYS A 510 5.10 25.42 38.06
CA CYS A 510 4.95 24.73 39.35
C CYS A 510 5.47 25.55 40.53
N TYR A 511 5.22 25.10 41.76
CA TYR A 511 5.91 25.67 42.93
C TYR A 511 7.38 25.25 42.99
N LYS A 512 8.18 25.98 43.76
CA LYS A 512 9.52 25.54 44.16
C LYS A 512 9.43 24.54 45.32
N ASN A 513 9.13 23.28 45.01
CA ASN A 513 8.92 22.22 46.02
C ASN A 513 10.22 21.51 46.45
N GLY A 514 11.35 21.84 45.83
CA GLY A 514 12.64 21.23 46.16
C GLY A 514 13.72 21.51 45.11
N SER A 515 14.70 20.59 45.02
CA SER A 515 15.69 20.58 43.94
C SER A 515 15.21 19.73 42.76
N TYR A 516 15.65 20.07 41.54
CA TYR A 516 15.22 19.42 40.30
C TYR A 516 16.42 18.90 39.47
N PRO A 517 17.26 18.01 40.00
CA PRO A 517 18.44 17.50 39.28
C PRO A 517 18.11 16.84 37.94
N TYR A 518 16.90 16.30 37.74
CA TYR A 518 16.51 15.68 36.46
C TYR A 518 16.41 16.67 35.30
N LEU A 519 16.26 17.98 35.54
CA LEU A 519 16.33 18.99 34.47
C LEU A 519 17.70 19.03 33.78
N TYR A 520 18.75 18.62 34.49
CA TYR A 520 20.12 18.64 34.00
C TYR A 520 20.63 17.23 33.63
N LYS A 521 19.96 16.18 34.11
CA LYS A 521 20.36 14.77 33.87
C LYS A 521 19.48 14.07 32.84
N GLU A 522 18.17 14.08 33.04
CA GLU A 522 17.23 13.21 32.32
C GLU A 522 16.44 13.95 31.23
N VAL A 523 15.95 15.16 31.53
CA VAL A 523 15.10 15.96 30.63
C VAL A 523 15.77 17.29 30.28
N GLN A 524 17.01 17.20 29.80
CA GLN A 524 17.84 18.36 29.44
C GLN A 524 17.15 19.27 28.41
N GLY A 525 16.91 20.52 28.80
CA GLY A 525 16.26 21.53 27.95
C GLY A 525 14.79 21.79 28.28
N LEU A 526 14.15 20.98 29.14
CA LEU A 526 12.84 21.30 29.71
C LEU A 526 12.97 22.50 30.66
N LYS A 527 12.07 23.47 30.53
CA LYS A 527 12.05 24.67 31.38
C LYS A 527 11.04 24.51 32.52
N VAL A 528 11.39 25.08 33.67
CA VAL A 528 10.48 25.21 34.81
C VAL A 528 10.28 26.69 35.12
N GLU A 529 9.03 27.07 35.31
CA GLU A 529 8.60 28.39 35.73
C GLU A 529 7.99 28.29 37.12
N PHE A 530 8.52 29.06 38.07
CA PHE A 530 8.07 28.97 39.45
C PHE A 530 6.89 29.90 39.72
N ILE A 531 5.79 29.33 40.20
CA ILE A 531 4.60 30.05 40.65
C ILE A 531 4.86 30.58 42.07
N GLU A 532 4.53 31.86 42.31
CA GLU A 532 4.58 32.46 43.64
C GLU A 532 3.49 31.86 44.55
N LYS A 533 3.87 31.47 45.77
CA LYS A 533 2.93 31.00 46.81
C LYS A 533 2.32 32.21 47.53
N ILE A 534 1.36 32.88 46.89
CA ILE A 534 0.70 34.06 47.47
C ILE A 534 -0.27 33.61 48.58
N THR A 535 -1.08 32.60 48.28
CA THR A 535 -2.06 32.02 49.19
C THR A 535 -1.60 30.68 49.75
N GLY A 536 -0.68 30.01 49.04
CA GLY A 536 -0.26 28.64 49.34
C GLY A 536 -1.28 27.59 48.91
N ASN A 537 -2.43 28.00 48.37
CA ASN A 537 -3.46 27.13 47.81
C ASN A 537 -3.18 26.91 46.31
N PRO A 538 -2.90 25.67 45.85
CA PRO A 538 -2.64 25.39 44.44
C PRO A 538 -3.71 25.93 43.51
N LEU A 539 -5.00 25.87 43.89
CA LEU A 539 -6.11 26.34 43.08
C LEU A 539 -6.02 27.84 42.80
N GLU A 540 -5.87 28.64 43.87
CA GLU A 540 -5.87 30.10 43.81
C GLU A 540 -4.59 30.63 43.17
N ASP A 541 -3.43 30.09 43.56
CA ASP A 541 -2.15 30.52 42.98
C ASP A 541 -2.04 30.12 41.50
N GLY A 542 -2.56 28.95 41.11
CA GLY A 542 -2.65 28.55 39.71
C GLY A 542 -3.63 29.41 38.90
N GLN A 543 -4.72 29.86 39.51
CA GLN A 543 -5.65 30.79 38.86
C GLN A 543 -4.99 32.18 38.68
N ASN A 544 -4.31 32.69 39.69
CA ASN A 544 -3.52 33.93 39.61
C ASN A 544 -2.43 33.84 38.53
N TYR A 545 -1.80 32.68 38.39
CA TYR A 545 -0.85 32.41 37.32
C TYR A 545 -1.49 32.54 35.94
N LEU A 546 -2.67 31.93 35.72
CA LEU A 546 -3.39 32.03 34.46
C LEU A 546 -3.87 33.47 34.18
N ILE A 547 -4.34 34.19 35.20
CA ILE A 547 -4.73 35.61 35.07
C ILE A 547 -3.57 36.46 34.53
N LYS A 548 -2.35 36.21 35.01
CA LYS A 548 -1.15 36.93 34.59
C LYS A 548 -0.63 36.48 33.20
N ASN A 549 -0.74 35.19 32.87
CA ASN A 549 0.03 34.59 31.77
C ASN A 549 -0.78 33.99 30.62
N ALA A 550 -2.10 33.81 30.74
CA ALA A 550 -2.92 33.05 29.78
C ALA A 550 -2.75 33.48 28.31
N LYS A 551 -2.66 34.79 28.04
CA LYS A 551 -2.47 35.33 26.68
C LYS A 551 -1.15 34.92 26.01
N SER A 552 -0.14 34.55 26.81
CA SER A 552 1.16 34.10 26.31
C SER A 552 1.24 32.59 26.14
N ILE A 553 0.24 31.83 26.60
CA ILE A 553 0.23 30.37 26.55
C ILE A 553 -0.58 29.97 25.32
N ASP A 554 0.05 29.31 24.35
CA ASP A 554 -0.63 28.82 23.13
C ASP A 554 -1.34 27.49 23.38
N ILE A 555 -0.74 26.62 24.21
CA ILE A 555 -1.30 25.34 24.61
C ILE A 555 -1.15 25.17 26.12
N LEU A 556 -2.28 25.06 26.82
CA LEU A 556 -2.34 24.76 28.25
C LEU A 556 -2.59 23.26 28.46
N HIS A 557 -1.63 22.58 29.08
CA HIS A 557 -1.72 21.16 29.43
C HIS A 557 -2.04 20.99 30.93
N LEU A 558 -3.12 20.28 31.22
CA LEU A 558 -3.71 20.10 32.54
C LEU A 558 -3.91 18.61 32.87
N PHE A 559 -3.99 18.31 34.17
CA PHE A 559 -4.18 16.97 34.71
C PHE A 559 -5.39 16.90 35.64
N HIS A 560 -6.02 15.73 35.69
CA HIS A 560 -7.11 15.34 36.59
C HIS A 560 -8.40 16.15 36.41
N LEU A 561 -9.54 15.46 36.47
CA LEU A 561 -10.85 16.11 36.52
C LEU A 561 -11.20 16.50 37.95
N THR A 562 -10.95 17.77 38.31
CA THR A 562 -11.26 18.32 39.62
C THR A 562 -11.91 19.70 39.49
N THR A 563 -12.56 20.19 40.55
CA THR A 563 -13.12 21.56 40.61
C THR A 563 -12.05 22.62 40.27
N ARG A 564 -10.80 22.38 40.70
CA ARG A 564 -9.65 23.23 40.38
C ARG A 564 -9.41 23.30 38.87
N THR A 565 -9.33 22.15 38.21
CA THR A 565 -9.06 22.06 36.78
C THR A 565 -10.19 22.67 35.96
N LEU A 566 -11.45 22.47 36.37
CA LEU A 566 -12.61 23.09 35.72
C LEU A 566 -12.55 24.63 35.79
N LEU A 567 -12.20 25.19 36.94
CA LEU A 567 -12.03 26.63 37.10
C LEU A 567 -10.89 27.18 36.23
N TRP A 568 -9.78 26.45 36.11
CA TRP A 568 -8.65 26.83 35.27
C TRP A 568 -8.97 26.80 33.77
N ILE A 569 -9.73 25.79 33.31
CA ILE A 569 -10.21 25.71 31.93
C ILE A 569 -11.03 26.95 31.58
N ASP A 570 -11.99 27.29 32.46
CA ASP A 570 -12.87 28.44 32.25
C ASP A 570 -12.11 29.77 32.28
N THR A 571 -11.20 29.93 33.26
CA THR A 571 -10.34 31.11 33.40
C THR A 571 -9.44 31.28 32.16
N TYR A 572 -8.77 30.20 31.72
CA TYR A 572 -7.86 30.25 30.58
C TYR A 572 -8.59 30.58 29.28
N LYS A 573 -9.69 29.91 28.96
CA LYS A 573 -10.44 30.17 27.72
C LYS A 573 -11.13 31.54 27.71
N THR A 574 -11.47 32.08 28.87
CA THR A 574 -11.96 33.46 28.97
C THR A 574 -10.87 34.47 28.64
N LEU A 575 -9.64 34.24 29.10
CA LEU A 575 -8.50 35.16 28.91
C LEU A 575 -7.76 34.97 27.58
N ASN A 576 -7.80 33.75 27.03
CA ASN A 576 -7.22 33.38 25.75
C ASN A 576 -8.16 32.45 24.96
N PRO A 577 -9.17 33.01 24.26
CA PRO A 577 -10.16 32.22 23.52
C PRO A 577 -9.56 31.33 22.41
N ASN A 578 -8.44 31.75 21.83
CA ASN A 578 -7.75 31.05 20.74
C ASN A 578 -6.71 30.03 21.25
N GLY A 579 -6.36 30.09 22.53
CA GLY A 579 -5.39 29.17 23.14
C GLY A 579 -5.98 27.78 23.30
N LYS A 580 -5.19 26.72 23.04
CA LYS A 580 -5.67 25.33 23.10
C LYS A 580 -5.54 24.74 24.50
N ILE A 581 -6.43 23.84 24.88
CA ILE A 581 -6.34 23.08 26.13
C ILE A 581 -6.18 21.59 25.83
N TYR A 582 -5.15 20.99 26.41
CA TYR A 582 -5.02 19.54 26.57
C TYR A 582 -5.30 19.14 28.02
N LEU A 583 -6.38 18.39 28.26
CA LEU A 583 -6.71 17.80 29.56
C LEU A 583 -6.42 16.30 29.57
N LYS A 584 -5.41 15.88 30.31
CA LYS A 584 -5.12 14.47 30.58
C LYS A 584 -5.81 14.04 31.88
N LEU A 585 -6.73 13.08 31.81
CA LEU A 585 -7.60 12.78 32.95
C LEU A 585 -6.90 11.98 34.06
N ASP A 586 -5.95 11.10 33.72
CA ASP A 586 -5.33 10.14 34.67
C ASP A 586 -6.37 9.42 35.52
N ALA A 587 -7.40 8.90 34.83
CA ALA A 587 -8.59 8.35 35.45
C ALA A 587 -8.44 6.86 35.76
N ASN A 588 -9.14 6.41 36.81
CA ASN A 588 -9.32 4.99 37.13
C ASN A 588 -10.82 4.63 37.05
N ILE A 589 -11.15 3.38 37.34
CA ILE A 589 -12.53 2.87 37.24
C ILE A 589 -13.54 3.69 38.04
N ASN A 590 -13.16 4.35 39.13
CA ASN A 590 -14.10 5.12 39.96
C ASN A 590 -14.78 6.26 39.21
N ILE A 591 -14.19 6.75 38.11
CA ILE A 591 -14.79 7.80 37.29
C ILE A 591 -16.14 7.37 36.69
N THR A 592 -16.38 6.06 36.52
CA THR A 592 -17.66 5.53 36.02
C THR A 592 -18.78 5.66 37.06
N ASN A 593 -18.44 5.78 38.35
CA ASN A 593 -19.42 5.88 39.43
C ASN A 593 -19.91 7.31 39.65
N HIS A 594 -19.28 8.31 39.03
CA HIS A 594 -19.62 9.71 39.19
C HIS A 594 -20.49 10.20 38.03
N LYS A 595 -21.75 10.57 38.31
CA LYS A 595 -22.61 11.28 37.36
C LYS A 595 -22.19 12.75 37.28
N LEU A 596 -21.49 13.12 36.21
CA LEU A 596 -21.18 14.52 35.93
C LEU A 596 -22.44 15.25 35.45
N ASN A 597 -22.62 16.49 35.90
CA ASN A 597 -23.75 17.32 35.49
C ASN A 597 -23.47 18.09 34.19
N HIS A 598 -24.50 18.71 33.61
CA HIS A 598 -24.38 19.47 32.36
C HIS A 598 -23.38 20.63 32.44
N SER A 599 -23.23 21.29 33.59
CA SER A 599 -22.30 22.42 33.72
C SER A 599 -20.84 21.97 33.63
N VAL A 600 -20.49 20.80 34.16
CA VAL A 600 -19.16 20.20 33.99
C VAL A 600 -18.88 19.92 32.52
N PHE A 601 -19.82 19.31 31.78
CA PHE A 601 -19.62 19.02 30.36
C PHE A 601 -19.48 20.27 29.51
N ASN A 602 -20.19 21.36 29.83
CA ASN A 602 -20.04 22.64 29.14
C ASN A 602 -18.62 23.22 29.29
N ILE A 603 -17.97 22.99 30.43
CA ILE A 603 -16.57 23.37 30.64
C ILE A 603 -15.65 22.44 29.85
N LEU A 604 -15.88 21.12 29.89
CA LEU A 604 -15.07 20.14 29.16
C LEU A 604 -15.10 20.33 27.63
N LYS A 605 -16.22 20.80 27.06
CA LYS A 605 -16.31 21.17 25.64
C LYS A 605 -15.34 22.27 25.21
N LYS A 606 -14.79 23.03 26.17
CA LYS A 606 -13.76 24.03 25.91
C LYS A 606 -12.37 23.41 25.76
N CYS A 607 -12.19 22.13 26.04
CA CYS A 607 -10.92 21.44 25.81
C CYS A 607 -10.78 21.04 24.34
N ASP A 608 -9.59 21.26 23.77
CA ASP A 608 -9.26 20.88 22.39
C ASP A 608 -8.84 19.41 22.31
N LEU A 609 -8.27 18.88 23.40
CA LEU A 609 -7.97 17.46 23.58
C LEU A 609 -8.30 17.05 25.02
N ILE A 610 -9.08 15.99 25.18
CA ILE A 610 -9.27 15.29 26.47
C ILE A 610 -8.77 13.87 26.26
N SER A 611 -7.94 13.33 27.17
CA SER A 611 -7.44 11.96 27.02
C SER A 611 -7.57 11.10 28.27
N VAL A 612 -7.71 9.79 28.05
CA VAL A 612 -7.64 8.73 29.07
C VAL A 612 -6.62 7.65 28.70
N GLU A 613 -6.16 6.94 29.71
CA GLU A 613 -4.99 6.07 29.64
C GLU A 613 -5.32 4.61 29.31
N THR A 614 -6.58 4.20 29.43
CA THR A 614 -7.01 2.81 29.21
C THR A 614 -8.09 2.73 28.14
N LYS A 615 -8.08 1.65 27.34
CA LYS A 615 -9.05 1.44 26.27
C LYS A 615 -10.48 1.33 26.81
N TYR A 616 -10.65 0.67 27.95
CA TYR A 616 -11.95 0.56 28.60
C TYR A 616 -12.55 1.93 28.93
N LEU A 617 -11.77 2.84 29.54
CA LEU A 617 -12.27 4.18 29.87
C LEU A 617 -12.52 5.01 28.61
N TYR A 618 -11.70 4.83 27.57
CA TYR A 618 -11.93 5.47 26.28
C TYR A 618 -13.27 5.07 25.67
N GLU A 619 -13.58 3.77 25.63
CA GLU A 619 -14.86 3.25 25.15
C GLU A 619 -16.04 3.70 26.03
N TYR A 620 -15.89 3.61 27.35
CA TYR A 620 -16.90 4.04 28.30
C TYR A 620 -17.21 5.54 28.14
N MET A 621 -16.20 6.40 28.12
CA MET A 621 -16.42 7.86 28.07
C MET A 621 -16.99 8.30 26.73
N ASN A 622 -16.54 7.76 25.59
CA ASN A 622 -17.16 8.13 24.32
C ASN A 622 -18.60 7.63 24.17
N ARG A 623 -19.01 6.63 24.97
CA ARG A 623 -20.41 6.19 25.06
C ARG A 623 -21.24 7.07 25.99
N GLU A 624 -20.71 7.40 27.16
CA GLU A 624 -21.49 8.04 28.24
C GLU A 624 -21.34 9.57 28.30
N TRP A 625 -20.26 10.14 27.77
CA TRP A 625 -19.97 11.57 27.89
C TRP A 625 -20.27 12.30 26.57
N PRO A 626 -20.97 13.45 26.61
CA PRO A 626 -21.24 14.27 25.41
C PRO A 626 -20.04 15.15 25.02
N VAL A 627 -18.82 14.65 25.24
CA VAL A 627 -17.55 15.29 24.86
C VAL A 627 -16.60 14.23 24.31
N ARG A 628 -15.82 14.60 23.31
CA ARG A 628 -14.84 13.73 22.69
C ARG A 628 -13.66 13.48 23.64
N VAL A 629 -13.32 12.20 23.83
CA VAL A 629 -12.18 11.77 24.66
C VAL A 629 -11.31 10.85 23.83
N GLU A 630 -9.99 11.01 23.87
CA GLU A 630 -9.03 10.22 23.10
C GLU A 630 -8.28 9.20 23.96
N TYR A 631 -7.93 8.05 23.38
CA TYR A 631 -7.09 7.06 24.03
C TYR A 631 -5.61 7.46 23.89
N ILE A 632 -4.99 7.86 25.00
CA ILE A 632 -3.57 8.22 25.08
C ILE A 632 -2.98 7.51 26.31
N PRO A 633 -2.41 6.30 26.13
CA PRO A 633 -1.86 5.54 27.24
C PRO A 633 -0.66 6.26 27.86
N ASN A 634 -0.32 5.86 29.08
CA ASN A 634 0.98 6.23 29.62
C ASN A 634 2.07 5.33 29.01
N GLY A 635 3.27 5.88 28.92
CA GLY A 635 4.40 5.22 28.27
C GLY A 635 5.69 5.21 29.07
N PHE A 636 6.75 4.77 28.40
CA PHE A 636 8.13 4.88 28.88
C PHE A 636 8.99 5.69 27.89
N TYR A 637 10.09 6.22 28.41
CA TYR A 637 11.10 6.95 27.65
C TYR A 637 12.47 6.32 27.91
N ASP A 638 13.25 6.14 26.86
CA ASP A 638 14.62 5.63 26.97
C ASP A 638 15.59 6.80 27.17
N PHE A 639 15.95 7.03 28.42
CA PHE A 639 16.97 8.03 28.79
C PHE A 639 18.38 7.64 28.35
N THR A 640 18.59 6.36 27.99
CA THR A 640 19.85 5.84 27.45
C THR A 640 19.61 5.10 26.13
N LYS A 641 20.67 4.66 25.45
CA LYS A 641 20.53 3.94 24.17
C LYS A 641 19.73 2.65 24.37
N HIS A 642 18.69 2.47 23.56
CA HIS A 642 17.87 1.25 23.52
C HIS A 642 18.75 -0.01 23.46
N LYS A 643 18.46 -0.98 24.35
CA LYS A 643 19.10 -2.30 24.38
C LYS A 643 18.06 -3.40 24.25
N SER A 644 18.27 -4.30 23.29
CA SER A 644 17.44 -5.48 23.16
C SER A 644 17.56 -6.37 24.41
N VAL A 645 16.47 -7.03 24.80
CA VAL A 645 16.50 -8.03 25.88
C VAL A 645 17.06 -9.35 25.37
N ASP A 646 17.95 -9.95 26.15
CA ASP A 646 18.36 -11.34 25.98
C ASP A 646 17.79 -12.17 27.13
N TYR A 647 17.12 -13.26 26.79
CA TYR A 647 16.57 -14.18 27.78
C TYR A 647 17.67 -14.92 28.56
N SER A 648 18.89 -14.99 28.04
CA SER A 648 20.04 -15.56 28.77
C SER A 648 20.40 -14.76 30.03
N GLU A 649 20.05 -13.46 30.08
CA GLU A 649 20.26 -12.56 31.23
C GLU A 649 19.16 -12.68 32.29
N LYS A 650 18.11 -13.49 32.03
CA LYS A 650 16.94 -13.62 32.90
C LYS A 650 17.17 -14.65 34.00
N GLU A 651 16.92 -14.24 35.23
CA GLU A 651 16.95 -15.05 36.45
C GLU A 651 15.53 -15.43 36.88
N ASN A 652 15.38 -16.52 37.65
CA ASN A 652 14.10 -16.98 38.21
C ASN A 652 13.60 -16.03 39.31
N ILE A 653 13.24 -14.81 38.91
CA ILE A 653 12.78 -13.74 39.79
C ILE A 653 11.36 -13.35 39.37
N ILE A 654 10.48 -13.31 40.36
CA ILE A 654 9.20 -12.59 40.31
C ILE A 654 9.44 -11.24 40.95
N ILE A 655 9.20 -10.15 40.22
CA ILE A 655 9.46 -8.78 40.70
C ILE A 655 8.16 -8.00 40.84
N THR A 656 8.06 -7.20 41.90
CA THR A 656 7.04 -6.15 42.06
C THR A 656 7.73 -4.85 42.44
N VAL A 657 7.25 -3.73 41.89
CA VAL A 657 7.85 -2.41 42.09
C VAL A 657 6.74 -1.41 42.44
N GLY A 658 6.93 -0.66 43.52
CA GLY A 658 5.97 0.35 43.96
C GLY A 658 6.12 0.73 45.43
N ARG A 659 5.16 1.48 45.96
CA ARG A 659 5.10 1.78 47.41
C ARG A 659 4.59 0.54 48.14
N ILE A 660 5.49 -0.22 48.74
CA ILE A 660 5.21 -1.52 49.33
C ILE A 660 4.41 -1.36 50.62
N GLY A 661 3.29 -2.08 50.71
CA GLY A 661 2.44 -2.12 51.89
C GLY A 661 1.36 -1.04 51.95
N LEU A 662 1.15 -0.30 50.86
CA LEU A 662 -0.09 0.48 50.72
C LEU A 662 -1.25 -0.47 50.44
N ASP A 663 -2.39 -0.23 51.10
CA ASP A 663 -3.59 -1.06 50.98
C ASP A 663 -4.01 -1.29 49.51
N VAL A 664 -4.02 -0.22 48.71
CA VAL A 664 -4.36 -0.29 47.28
C VAL A 664 -3.41 -1.16 46.45
N LYS A 665 -2.18 -1.43 46.93
CA LYS A 665 -1.20 -2.28 46.25
C LYS A 665 -1.32 -3.76 46.67
N ALA A 666 -2.03 -4.04 47.76
CA ALA A 666 -2.34 -5.36 48.31
C ALA A 666 -1.13 -6.32 48.29
N ASN A 667 0.02 -5.84 48.75
CA ASN A 667 1.27 -6.60 48.68
C ASN A 667 1.28 -7.85 49.56
N GLU A 668 0.43 -7.91 50.58
CA GLU A 668 0.14 -9.09 51.40
C GLU A 668 -0.36 -10.26 50.56
N ILE A 669 -1.16 -10.01 49.52
CA ILE A 669 -1.71 -11.05 48.63
C ILE A 669 -0.58 -11.76 47.88
N LEU A 670 0.42 -11.01 47.41
CA LEU A 670 1.58 -11.59 46.72
C LEU A 670 2.44 -12.43 47.68
N MET A 671 2.65 -11.96 48.91
CA MET A 671 3.43 -12.68 49.92
C MET A 671 2.74 -13.99 50.32
N GLU A 672 1.43 -13.96 50.57
CA GLU A 672 0.65 -15.15 50.90
C GLU A 672 0.57 -16.13 49.73
N ALA A 673 0.34 -15.65 48.50
CA ALA A 673 0.31 -16.53 47.33
C ALA A 673 1.65 -17.22 47.12
N PHE A 674 2.76 -16.48 47.21
CA PHE A 674 4.10 -17.07 47.12
C PHE A 674 4.36 -18.08 48.25
N ARG A 675 3.92 -17.81 49.49
CA ARG A 675 4.03 -18.72 50.64
C ARG A 675 3.41 -20.09 50.34
N LEU A 676 2.21 -20.12 49.76
CA LEU A 676 1.48 -21.36 49.47
C LEU A 676 2.24 -22.27 48.48
N VAL A 677 3.02 -21.68 47.56
CA VAL A 677 3.67 -22.42 46.48
C VAL A 677 5.20 -22.42 46.53
N ALA A 678 5.80 -21.83 47.57
CA ALA A 678 7.26 -21.72 47.71
C ALA A 678 8.00 -23.06 47.68
N HIS A 679 7.35 -24.15 48.10
CA HIS A 679 7.87 -25.51 48.03
C HIS A 679 7.95 -26.06 46.59
N LYS A 680 7.08 -25.57 45.69
CA LYS A 680 7.10 -25.86 44.24
C LYS A 680 8.04 -24.93 43.47
N LEU A 681 8.38 -23.78 44.05
CA LEU A 681 9.18 -22.71 43.45
C LEU A 681 10.59 -22.64 44.07
N GLN A 682 11.26 -23.78 44.23
CA GLN A 682 12.51 -23.87 45.01
C GLN A 682 13.64 -22.96 44.49
N ASN A 683 13.75 -22.79 43.17
CA ASN A 683 14.78 -21.98 42.52
C ASN A 683 14.30 -20.56 42.16
N TRP A 684 13.14 -20.13 42.64
CA TRP A 684 12.59 -18.81 42.36
C TRP A 684 12.66 -17.90 43.58
N LYS A 685 12.88 -16.60 43.35
CA LYS A 685 12.85 -15.55 44.37
C LYS A 685 11.76 -14.53 44.06
N LEU A 686 11.12 -14.02 45.10
CA LEU A 686 10.22 -12.87 45.03
C LEU A 686 11.01 -11.62 45.44
N LYS A 687 11.07 -10.61 44.57
CA LYS A 687 11.77 -9.34 44.83
C LYS A 687 10.78 -8.19 44.89
N MET A 688 10.73 -7.51 46.02
CA MET A 688 9.82 -6.40 46.30
C MET A 688 10.62 -5.11 46.42
N ILE A 689 10.44 -4.21 45.46
CA ILE A 689 11.24 -3.00 45.29
C ILE A 689 10.41 -1.75 45.57
N GLY A 690 10.92 -0.88 46.43
CA GLY A 690 10.33 0.42 46.77
C GLY A 690 10.23 0.68 48.28
N PRO A 691 9.79 1.89 48.66
CA PRO A 691 9.67 2.25 50.07
C PRO A 691 8.58 1.40 50.75
N ILE A 692 8.87 0.92 51.96
CA ILE A 692 7.99 0.05 52.74
C ILE A 692 7.26 0.87 53.81
N GLN A 693 5.93 0.81 53.82
CA GLN A 693 5.12 1.43 54.86
C GLN A 693 5.44 0.87 56.25
N ASP A 694 5.53 1.73 57.27
CA ASP A 694 5.87 1.31 58.62
C ASP A 694 4.85 0.31 59.19
N SER A 695 3.56 0.50 58.89
CA SER A 695 2.50 -0.45 59.24
C SER A 695 2.71 -1.83 58.61
N PHE A 696 3.25 -1.88 57.39
CA PHE A 696 3.50 -3.12 56.68
C PHE A 696 4.74 -3.85 57.17
N LYS A 697 5.75 -3.14 57.72
CA LYS A 697 6.91 -3.78 58.36
C LYS A 697 6.49 -4.72 59.50
N ILE A 698 5.44 -4.36 60.24
CA ILE A 698 4.87 -5.20 61.30
C ILE A 698 4.31 -6.50 60.70
N TYR A 699 3.54 -6.40 59.61
CA TYR A 699 3.04 -7.57 58.88
C TYR A 699 4.19 -8.46 58.37
N VAL A 700 5.21 -7.86 57.75
CA VAL A 700 6.40 -8.58 57.23
C VAL A 700 7.14 -9.33 58.34
N ASN A 701 7.34 -8.71 59.51
CA ASN A 701 7.98 -9.36 60.65
C ASN A 701 7.17 -10.56 61.13
N ASN A 702 5.87 -10.38 61.37
CA ASN A 702 4.96 -11.46 61.78
C ASN A 702 4.88 -12.58 60.74
N PHE A 703 4.93 -12.24 59.45
CA PHE A 703 4.93 -13.21 58.36
C PHE A 703 6.17 -14.10 58.39
N PHE A 704 7.37 -13.53 58.58
CA PHE A 704 8.60 -14.31 58.65
C PHE A 704 8.80 -15.05 59.96
N GLU A 705 8.25 -14.57 61.08
CA GLU A 705 8.21 -15.34 62.33
C GLU A 705 7.45 -16.65 62.16
N LYS A 706 6.34 -16.63 61.40
CA LYS A 706 5.54 -17.81 61.09
C LYS A 706 6.12 -18.66 59.94
N ASN A 707 6.97 -18.08 59.10
CA ASN A 707 7.51 -18.71 57.89
C ASN A 707 9.02 -18.45 57.73
N PRO A 708 9.87 -18.93 58.66
CA PRO A 708 11.30 -18.61 58.69
C PRO A 708 12.02 -19.03 57.39
N ASP A 709 11.63 -20.16 56.79
CA ASP A 709 12.24 -20.73 55.58
C ASP A 709 12.08 -19.84 54.32
N LEU A 710 11.22 -18.82 54.36
CA LEU A 710 10.98 -17.91 53.24
C LEU A 710 11.85 -16.65 53.27
N ARG A 711 12.59 -16.42 54.35
CA ARG A 711 13.39 -15.19 54.54
C ARG A 711 14.44 -14.98 53.44
N ASP A 712 15.00 -16.06 52.91
CA ASP A 712 15.99 -16.01 51.82
C ASP A 712 15.36 -16.00 50.42
N LYS A 713 14.03 -16.20 50.33
CA LYS A 713 13.28 -16.26 49.06
C LYS A 713 12.50 -14.99 48.76
N ILE A 714 12.07 -14.23 49.77
CA ILE A 714 11.36 -12.96 49.62
C ILE A 714 12.31 -11.81 49.99
N ILE A 715 12.77 -11.08 48.98
CA ILE A 715 13.80 -10.05 49.10
C ILE A 715 13.17 -8.67 49.02
N PHE A 716 13.38 -7.87 50.07
CA PHE A 716 13.05 -6.45 50.08
C PHE A 716 14.32 -5.64 49.80
N THR A 717 14.31 -4.84 48.73
CA THR A 717 15.49 -4.00 48.38
C THR A 717 15.44 -2.61 48.95
N GLY A 718 14.26 -2.14 49.39
CA GLY A 718 14.01 -0.72 49.60
C GLY A 718 13.88 0.04 48.29
N GLU A 719 13.85 1.37 48.38
CA GLU A 719 13.71 2.27 47.24
C GLU A 719 14.99 2.30 46.39
N ILE A 720 14.83 2.11 45.07
CA ILE A 720 15.89 2.27 44.08
C ILE A 720 15.59 3.54 43.28
N SER A 721 16.33 4.61 43.57
CA SER A 721 16.17 5.91 42.90
C SER A 721 16.96 6.01 41.59
N ASP A 722 18.02 5.22 41.43
CA ASP A 722 18.80 5.13 40.19
C ASP A 722 18.06 4.28 39.15
N LYS A 723 17.69 4.91 38.03
CA LYS A 723 16.92 4.26 36.97
C LYS A 723 17.66 3.15 36.25
N ASN A 724 18.99 3.23 36.12
CA ASN A 724 19.76 2.17 35.47
C ASN A 724 19.80 0.92 36.35
N ILE A 725 19.91 1.12 37.67
CA ILE A 725 19.83 0.01 38.64
C ILE A 725 18.44 -0.61 38.58
N LEU A 726 17.37 0.20 38.65
CA LEU A 726 16.00 -0.30 38.60
C LEU A 726 15.69 -1.01 37.27
N GLU A 727 16.13 -0.46 36.14
CA GLU A 727 15.98 -1.10 34.83
C GLU A 727 16.69 -2.45 34.78
N ASN A 728 17.89 -2.56 35.36
CA ASN A 728 18.61 -3.82 35.46
C ASN A 728 17.85 -4.86 36.30
N GLU A 729 17.12 -4.45 37.33
CA GLU A 729 16.26 -5.36 38.10
C GLU A 729 15.12 -5.93 37.27
N TYR A 730 14.45 -5.11 36.46
CA TYR A 730 13.47 -5.60 35.49
C TYR A 730 14.12 -6.49 34.40
N ARG A 731 15.33 -6.15 33.93
CA ARG A 731 16.06 -6.98 32.95
C ARG A 731 16.33 -8.37 33.46
N LYS A 732 16.68 -8.53 34.74
CA LYS A 732 16.90 -9.83 35.37
C LYS A 732 15.62 -10.61 35.62
N ALA A 733 14.50 -9.95 35.91
CA ALA A 733 13.27 -10.65 36.26
C ALA A 733 12.58 -11.32 35.07
N LYS A 734 12.10 -12.56 35.26
CA LYS A 734 11.28 -13.28 34.26
C LYS A 734 9.81 -12.87 34.31
N ILE A 735 9.29 -12.67 35.52
CA ILE A 735 7.88 -12.38 35.76
C ILE A 735 7.78 -11.07 36.55
N PHE A 736 6.95 -10.16 36.07
CA PHE A 736 6.50 -9.01 36.85
C PHE A 736 5.11 -9.32 37.43
N CYS A 737 4.92 -9.09 38.73
CA CYS A 737 3.65 -9.34 39.40
C CYS A 737 3.10 -8.08 40.07
N LEU A 738 1.87 -7.69 39.72
CA LEU A 738 1.15 -6.60 40.37
C LEU A 738 -0.13 -7.10 41.05
N THR A 739 -0.30 -6.78 42.33
CA THR A 739 -1.45 -7.22 43.13
C THR A 739 -2.43 -6.09 43.44
N SER A 740 -2.28 -4.93 42.81
CA SER A 740 -3.08 -3.75 43.13
C SER A 740 -4.59 -3.99 43.01
N ARG A 741 -5.37 -3.43 43.94
CA ARG A 741 -6.83 -3.41 43.89
C ARG A 741 -7.35 -2.37 42.87
N ILE A 742 -6.59 -1.30 42.67
CA ILE A 742 -6.93 -0.23 41.73
C ILE A 742 -5.65 0.47 41.23
N GLU A 743 -5.65 0.88 39.97
CA GLU A 743 -4.64 1.74 39.33
C GLU A 743 -5.34 2.69 38.35
N SER A 744 -4.74 3.84 38.06
CA SER A 744 -5.10 4.60 36.84
C SER A 744 -4.49 3.89 35.62
N PHE A 745 -3.16 3.82 35.56
CA PHE A 745 -2.42 3.04 34.56
C PHE A 745 -1.32 2.15 35.15
N GLY A 746 -0.51 2.68 36.07
CA GLY A 746 0.63 1.95 36.65
C GLY A 746 1.83 1.86 35.70
N LEU A 747 2.73 2.86 35.72
CA LEU A 747 3.91 2.94 34.85
C LEU A 747 4.84 1.71 34.92
N VAL A 748 4.84 1.03 36.06
CA VAL A 748 5.62 -0.18 36.32
C VAL A 748 5.28 -1.33 35.36
N TYR A 749 4.07 -1.39 34.80
CA TYR A 749 3.73 -2.36 33.76
C TYR A 749 4.58 -2.19 32.51
N VAL A 750 4.65 -0.96 31.99
CA VAL A 750 5.35 -0.68 30.74
C VAL A 750 6.87 -0.69 30.93
N GLU A 751 7.35 -0.35 32.13
CA GLU A 751 8.75 -0.54 32.52
C GLU A 751 9.15 -2.03 32.59
N ALA A 752 8.27 -2.88 33.11
CA ALA A 752 8.48 -4.32 33.11
C ALA A 752 8.40 -4.92 31.69
N ALA A 753 7.41 -4.49 30.90
CA ALA A 753 7.20 -4.96 29.54
C ALA A 753 8.34 -4.57 28.59
N LYS A 754 8.87 -3.33 28.68
CA LYS A 754 10.02 -2.91 27.86
C LYS A 754 11.27 -3.75 28.13
N ASN A 755 11.35 -4.34 29.33
CA ASN A 755 12.40 -5.26 29.74
C ASN A 755 12.03 -6.74 29.56
N GLY A 756 10.92 -7.06 28.89
CA GLY A 756 10.55 -8.42 28.50
C GLY A 756 10.04 -9.30 29.65
N CYS A 757 9.55 -8.72 30.73
CA CYS A 757 8.91 -9.48 31.82
C CYS A 757 7.53 -9.97 31.40
N PHE A 758 7.21 -11.23 31.68
CA PHE A 758 5.84 -11.73 31.57
C PHE A 758 5.00 -11.16 32.73
N ILE A 759 3.82 -10.63 32.44
CA ILE A 759 3.04 -9.88 33.41
C ILE A 759 2.00 -10.79 34.08
N ILE A 760 2.01 -10.88 35.40
CA ILE A 760 0.91 -11.46 36.17
C ILE A 760 0.28 -10.34 36.97
N SER A 761 -1.04 -10.17 36.89
CA SER A 761 -1.68 -9.03 37.55
C SER A 761 -3.08 -9.31 38.05
N SER A 762 -3.48 -8.59 39.10
CA SER A 762 -4.90 -8.41 39.42
C SER A 762 -5.66 -7.93 38.18
N ASN A 763 -6.91 -8.36 38.04
CA ASN A 763 -7.81 -8.01 36.94
C ASN A 763 -8.32 -6.56 37.08
N ILE A 764 -7.44 -5.61 36.81
CA ILE A 764 -7.69 -4.16 36.84
C ILE A 764 -7.51 -3.55 35.45
N LEU A 765 -8.17 -2.42 35.18
CA LEU A 765 -8.29 -1.86 33.82
C LEU A 765 -7.00 -1.85 32.97
N PRO A 766 -5.87 -1.27 33.44
CA PRO A 766 -4.67 -1.21 32.61
C PRO A 766 -4.01 -2.56 32.36
N ALA A 767 -4.30 -3.57 33.18
CA ALA A 767 -3.71 -4.90 33.05
C ALA A 767 -4.11 -5.57 31.73
N MET A 768 -5.34 -5.33 31.25
CA MET A 768 -5.78 -5.89 29.96
C MET A 768 -5.02 -5.27 28.77
N ASP A 769 -4.77 -3.96 28.83
CA ASP A 769 -4.10 -3.22 27.77
C ASP A 769 -2.61 -3.60 27.66
N VAL A 770 -1.91 -3.64 28.80
CA VAL A 770 -0.47 -3.94 28.85
C VAL A 770 -0.14 -5.42 28.65
N THR A 771 -1.08 -6.33 28.92
CA THR A 771 -0.94 -7.77 28.60
C THR A 771 -1.39 -8.11 27.19
N ASN A 772 -1.91 -7.15 26.42
CA ASN A 772 -2.52 -7.37 25.12
C ASN A 772 -3.56 -8.50 25.15
N ASN A 773 -4.63 -8.33 25.91
CA ASN A 773 -5.68 -9.34 26.10
C ASN A 773 -5.12 -10.69 26.57
N LYS A 774 -4.30 -10.68 27.63
CA LYS A 774 -3.64 -11.86 28.21
C LYS A 774 -2.68 -12.62 27.27
N LYS A 775 -2.21 -11.99 26.18
CA LYS A 775 -1.20 -12.58 25.28
C LYS A 775 0.20 -12.56 25.89
N PHE A 776 0.52 -11.50 26.64
CA PHE A 776 1.82 -11.20 27.22
C PHE A 776 1.83 -11.25 28.75
N GLY A 777 0.74 -11.78 29.31
CA GLY A 777 0.54 -11.90 30.73
C GLY A 777 -0.74 -12.65 31.05
N ASP A 778 -1.03 -12.86 32.32
CA ASP A 778 -2.27 -13.49 32.77
C ASP A 778 -2.84 -12.72 33.97
N LEU A 779 -4.15 -12.83 34.17
CA LEU A 779 -4.87 -12.03 35.17
C LEU A 779 -5.60 -12.93 36.18
N PHE A 780 -5.56 -12.53 37.45
CA PHE A 780 -6.33 -13.13 38.53
C PHE A 780 -7.31 -12.12 39.14
N GLU A 781 -8.37 -12.58 39.77
CA GLU A 781 -9.35 -11.70 40.41
C GLU A 781 -8.72 -10.95 41.59
N VAL A 782 -9.17 -9.72 41.84
CA VAL A 782 -8.62 -8.89 42.92
C VAL A 782 -8.72 -9.63 44.26
N ASP A 783 -7.63 -9.62 45.03
CA ASP A 783 -7.48 -10.32 46.32
C ASP A 783 -7.55 -11.88 46.25
N ASP A 784 -7.57 -12.50 45.07
CA ASP A 784 -7.59 -13.96 44.92
C ASP A 784 -6.18 -14.58 45.04
N ILE A 785 -5.83 -14.94 46.28
CA ILE A 785 -4.56 -15.59 46.63
C ILE A 785 -4.39 -16.95 45.93
N ASN A 786 -5.47 -17.73 45.79
CA ASN A 786 -5.38 -19.10 45.27
C ASN A 786 -5.12 -19.08 43.77
N HIS A 787 -5.88 -18.28 43.02
CA HIS A 787 -5.68 -18.14 41.59
C HIS A 787 -4.31 -17.52 41.28
N LEU A 788 -3.86 -16.51 42.04
CA LEU A 788 -2.49 -16.00 41.91
C LEU A 788 -1.45 -17.11 42.13
N SER A 789 -1.61 -17.92 43.18
CA SER A 789 -0.71 -19.05 43.47
C SER A 789 -0.62 -20.04 42.31
N GLU A 790 -1.74 -20.36 41.66
CA GLU A 790 -1.79 -21.22 40.49
C GLU A 790 -1.05 -20.61 39.29
N LEU A 791 -1.25 -19.32 39.02
CA LEU A 791 -0.56 -18.62 37.94
C LEU A 791 0.95 -18.55 38.17
N LEU A 792 1.39 -18.31 39.41
CA LEU A 792 2.81 -18.34 39.78
C LEU A 792 3.42 -19.72 39.46
N VAL A 793 2.78 -20.81 39.89
CA VAL A 793 3.26 -22.18 39.60
C VAL A 793 3.24 -22.48 38.11
N LYS A 794 2.16 -22.11 37.40
CA LYS A 794 1.99 -22.35 35.97
C LYS A 794 3.14 -21.72 35.18
N TYR A 795 3.36 -20.41 35.32
CA TYR A 795 4.32 -19.70 34.49
C TYR A 795 5.77 -19.89 34.93
N SER A 796 6.03 -20.10 36.24
CA SER A 796 7.36 -20.48 36.70
C SER A 796 7.84 -21.85 36.16
N ASN A 797 6.92 -22.71 35.72
CA ASN A 797 7.23 -23.99 35.08
C ASN A 797 7.22 -23.94 33.53
N GLN A 798 6.91 -22.79 32.92
CA GLN A 798 6.81 -22.63 31.46
C GLN A 798 7.99 -21.87 30.86
N GLU A 799 9.22 -22.34 31.11
CA GLU A 799 10.46 -21.72 30.63
C GLU A 799 10.44 -21.43 29.12
N LYS A 800 9.97 -22.39 28.31
CA LYS A 800 9.87 -22.22 26.83
C LYS A 800 8.92 -21.09 26.44
N HIS A 801 7.81 -20.92 27.18
CA HIS A 801 6.83 -19.88 26.92
C HIS A 801 7.40 -18.49 27.26
N LEU A 802 8.00 -18.36 28.44
CA LEU A 802 8.65 -17.13 28.89
C LEU A 802 9.78 -16.72 27.93
N LYS A 803 10.63 -17.68 27.51
CA LYS A 803 11.71 -17.43 26.54
C LYS A 803 11.19 -16.96 25.19
N LYS A 804 10.15 -17.62 24.67
CA LYS A 804 9.53 -17.27 23.38
C LYS A 804 8.97 -15.85 23.40
N ASN A 805 8.32 -15.47 24.50
CA ASN A 805 7.61 -14.19 24.59
C ASN A 805 8.52 -13.01 24.99
N CYS A 806 9.64 -13.22 25.69
CA CYS A 806 10.50 -12.14 26.20
C CYS A 806 10.79 -11.01 25.19
N LYS A 807 11.29 -11.34 23.99
CA LYS A 807 11.58 -10.35 22.94
C LYS A 807 10.31 -9.75 22.33
N THR A 808 9.24 -10.54 22.20
CA THR A 808 7.97 -10.08 21.66
C THR A 808 7.24 -9.13 22.61
N ILE A 809 7.37 -9.33 23.92
CA ILE A 809 6.85 -8.43 24.95
C ILE A 809 7.58 -7.09 24.88
N GLN A 810 8.92 -7.11 24.82
CA GLN A 810 9.70 -5.89 24.61
C GLN A 810 9.22 -5.19 23.33
N LYS A 811 9.17 -5.90 22.19
CA LYS A 811 8.69 -5.32 20.93
C LYS A 811 7.30 -4.68 21.07
N PHE A 812 6.34 -5.40 21.68
CA PHE A 812 5.01 -4.87 21.92
C PHE A 812 5.04 -3.58 22.74
N ALA A 813 5.85 -3.53 23.80
CA ALA A 813 6.01 -2.33 24.60
C ALA A 813 6.54 -1.14 23.78
N TYR A 814 7.57 -1.36 22.97
CA TYR A 814 8.14 -0.32 22.09
C TYR A 814 7.20 0.12 20.98
N ASP A 815 6.37 -0.77 20.46
CA ASP A 815 5.42 -0.46 19.39
C ASP A 815 4.21 0.36 19.89
N HIS A 816 3.84 0.25 21.18
CA HIS A 816 2.57 0.80 21.70
C HIS A 816 2.70 1.81 22.86
N PHE A 817 3.80 1.78 23.61
CA PHE A 817 3.95 2.55 24.86
C PHE A 817 5.19 3.46 24.88
N ARG A 818 5.81 3.74 23.74
CA ARG A 818 6.95 4.67 23.66
C ARG A 818 6.44 6.12 23.60
N TRP A 819 6.91 6.96 24.53
CA TRP A 819 6.43 8.33 24.67
C TRP A 819 6.65 9.19 23.41
N GLU A 820 7.69 8.94 22.62
CA GLU A 820 7.93 9.64 21.36
C GLU A 820 6.78 9.45 20.35
N ASP A 821 6.26 8.22 20.25
CA ASP A 821 5.13 7.91 19.35
C ASP A 821 3.81 8.39 19.94
N ILE A 822 3.62 8.25 21.27
CA ILE A 822 2.43 8.77 21.95
C ILE A 822 2.32 10.29 21.77
N CYS A 823 3.43 11.03 21.95
CA CYS A 823 3.46 12.48 21.78
C CYS A 823 3.26 12.91 20.32
N LYS A 824 3.58 12.05 19.35
CA LYS A 824 3.22 12.29 17.95
C LYS A 824 1.70 12.38 17.79
N ASN A 825 0.95 11.49 18.42
CA ASN A 825 -0.51 11.52 18.41
C ASN A 825 -1.04 12.76 19.11
N ILE A 826 -0.51 13.11 20.29
CA ILE A 826 -0.87 14.36 21.00
C ILE A 826 -0.63 15.58 20.10
N TYR A 827 0.52 15.65 19.42
CA TYR A 827 0.82 16.73 18.47
C TYR A 827 -0.19 16.79 17.32
N HIS A 828 -0.54 15.65 16.72
CA HIS A 828 -1.56 15.59 15.66
C HIS A 828 -2.92 16.09 16.15
N TYR A 829 -3.41 15.61 17.30
CA TYR A 829 -4.68 16.11 17.85
C TYR A 829 -4.66 17.62 18.13
N LEU A 830 -3.53 18.16 18.57
CA LEU A 830 -3.39 19.58 18.84
C LEU A 830 -3.14 20.43 17.59
N THR A 831 -2.91 19.86 16.42
CA THR A 831 -2.59 20.60 15.17
C THR A 831 -3.61 20.41 14.04
N SER A 832 -4.32 19.29 14.01
CA SER A 832 -5.30 18.97 12.97
C SER A 832 -6.67 19.60 13.26
N ASN A 833 -7.29 20.26 12.28
CA ASN A 833 -8.72 20.58 12.34
C ASN A 833 -9.53 19.27 12.35
N VAL A 834 -10.49 19.20 13.28
CA VAL A 834 -11.09 17.97 13.83
C VAL A 834 -12.05 17.19 12.89
N GLU A 835 -12.18 17.56 11.62
CA GLU A 835 -13.18 16.94 10.72
C GLU A 835 -12.78 15.61 10.04
N LEU A 836 -11.64 15.00 10.35
CA LEU A 836 -11.15 13.81 9.62
C LEU A 836 -10.93 12.53 10.45
N LEU A 837 -11.50 12.43 11.66
CA LEU A 837 -11.27 11.26 12.54
C LEU A 837 -12.54 10.74 13.25
N GLU A 838 -13.62 10.54 12.51
CA GLU A 838 -14.70 9.63 12.92
C GLU A 838 -14.55 8.30 12.19
N LYS A 839 -13.67 7.43 12.67
CA LYS A 839 -13.71 5.96 12.44
C LYS A 839 -12.61 5.30 13.25
N GLN A 840 -12.99 4.72 14.38
CA GLN A 840 -12.57 3.40 14.87
C GLN A 840 -12.95 3.27 16.35
N ASN A 841 -14.16 2.74 16.61
CA ASN A 841 -14.43 1.84 17.74
C ASN A 841 -15.90 1.40 17.74
N VAL A 842 -16.20 0.18 17.28
CA VAL A 842 -17.44 -0.53 17.68
C VAL A 842 -17.22 -2.06 17.62
N LEU A 843 -16.88 -2.66 18.78
CA LEU A 843 -17.64 -3.74 19.46
C LEU A 843 -16.76 -4.74 20.22
N SER A 844 -17.13 -4.93 21.48
CA SER A 844 -16.72 -5.94 22.45
C SER A 844 -17.88 -6.94 22.73
N GLN A 845 -17.53 -8.06 23.39
CA GLN A 845 -18.35 -9.02 24.18
C GLN A 845 -18.81 -10.37 23.56
N ASP A 846 -18.27 -11.45 24.15
CA ASP A 846 -18.97 -12.53 24.87
C ASP A 846 -20.21 -13.23 24.27
N ASP A 847 -20.04 -14.02 23.20
CA ASP A 847 -21.03 -15.04 22.82
C ASP A 847 -20.39 -16.41 22.59
N ILE A 848 -20.92 -17.46 23.23
CA ILE A 848 -20.57 -18.87 22.99
C ILE A 848 -20.67 -19.22 21.49
N GLN A 849 -21.58 -18.54 20.78
CA GLN A 849 -21.77 -18.64 19.34
C GLN A 849 -20.54 -18.14 18.55
N PHE A 850 -19.88 -17.08 19.00
CA PHE A 850 -18.69 -16.55 18.35
C PHE A 850 -17.50 -17.50 18.45
N ASN A 851 -17.31 -18.16 19.60
CA ASN A 851 -16.22 -19.12 19.77
C ASN A 851 -16.37 -20.34 18.84
N LYS A 852 -17.60 -20.82 18.63
CA LYS A 852 -17.85 -21.95 17.72
C LYS A 852 -17.71 -21.54 16.24
N VAL A 853 -18.22 -20.37 15.87
CA VAL A 853 -18.02 -19.80 14.52
C VAL A 853 -16.53 -19.57 14.26
N LYS A 854 -15.79 -19.06 15.25
CA LYS A 854 -14.33 -18.92 15.17
C LYS A 854 -13.62 -20.25 14.99
N GLU A 855 -14.04 -21.31 15.68
CA GLU A 855 -13.49 -22.66 15.50
C GLU A 855 -13.72 -23.17 14.06
N ILE A 856 -14.94 -23.00 13.53
CA ILE A 856 -15.29 -23.37 12.15
C ILE A 856 -14.40 -22.61 11.14
N ILE A 857 -14.22 -21.30 11.32
CA ILE A 857 -13.32 -20.47 10.49
C ILE A 857 -11.86 -20.95 10.59
N LEU A 858 -11.37 -21.25 11.80
CA LEU A 858 -9.99 -21.72 12.02
C LEU A 858 -9.73 -23.10 11.42
N ASN A 859 -10.72 -24.00 11.42
CA ASN A 859 -10.64 -25.28 10.72
C ASN A 859 -10.66 -25.06 9.20
N GLY A 860 -11.48 -24.11 8.77
CA GLY A 860 -11.58 -23.65 7.40
C GLY A 860 -10.29 -23.08 6.80
N LEU A 861 -9.48 -22.39 7.59
CA LEU A 861 -8.14 -21.92 7.16
C LEU A 861 -7.21 -23.06 6.73
N LYS A 862 -7.50 -24.31 7.15
CA LYS A 862 -6.76 -25.51 6.74
C LYS A 862 -7.34 -26.18 5.49
N SER A 863 -8.49 -25.70 4.99
CA SER A 863 -9.14 -26.20 3.77
C SER A 863 -8.40 -25.75 2.52
N ASN A 864 -8.14 -26.67 1.59
CA ASN A 864 -7.61 -26.35 0.26
C ASN A 864 -8.71 -25.96 -0.74
N ASN A 865 -9.97 -25.80 -0.30
CA ASN A 865 -11.05 -25.38 -1.17
C ASN A 865 -10.91 -23.87 -1.49
N PRO A 866 -10.87 -23.45 -2.76
CA PRO A 866 -10.71 -22.04 -3.12
C PRO A 866 -11.87 -21.15 -2.67
N TYR A 867 -13.10 -21.67 -2.59
CA TYR A 867 -14.27 -20.90 -2.15
C TYR A 867 -14.26 -20.62 -0.65
N ASP A 868 -13.72 -21.55 0.14
CA ASP A 868 -13.49 -21.38 1.58
C ASP A 868 -12.49 -20.24 1.84
N GLN A 869 -11.38 -20.22 1.09
CA GLN A 869 -10.36 -19.17 1.20
C GLN A 869 -10.91 -17.80 0.83
N VAL A 870 -11.68 -17.69 -0.27
CA VAL A 870 -12.34 -16.44 -0.66
C VAL A 870 -13.32 -15.97 0.42
N PHE A 871 -14.16 -16.86 0.95
CA PHE A 871 -15.10 -16.51 2.02
C PHE A 871 -14.39 -16.02 3.29
N ILE A 872 -13.31 -16.71 3.73
CA ILE A 872 -12.54 -16.30 4.92
C ILE A 872 -11.82 -14.96 4.67
N ASN A 873 -11.24 -14.77 3.49
CA ASN A 873 -10.58 -13.51 3.14
C ASN A 873 -11.57 -12.35 3.21
N ARG A 874 -12.81 -12.52 2.72
CA ARG A 874 -13.86 -11.48 2.86
C ARG A 874 -14.18 -11.13 4.31
N LEU A 875 -14.21 -12.13 5.20
CA LEU A 875 -14.41 -11.90 6.64
C LEU A 875 -13.27 -11.09 7.28
N TYR A 876 -12.06 -11.15 6.71
CA TYR A 876 -10.95 -10.32 7.15
C TYR A 876 -11.19 -8.83 6.83
N TYR A 877 -11.75 -8.54 5.65
CA TYR A 877 -12.03 -7.17 5.21
C TYR A 877 -13.34 -6.61 5.78
N ASN A 878 -14.32 -7.48 6.07
CA ASN A 878 -15.61 -7.09 6.64
C ASN A 878 -16.06 -8.03 7.77
N SER A 879 -15.42 -7.90 8.93
CA SER A 879 -15.78 -8.69 10.12
C SER A 879 -17.19 -8.40 10.68
N GLU A 880 -17.80 -7.27 10.30
CA GLU A 880 -19.18 -6.92 10.67
C GLU A 880 -20.21 -7.85 10.03
N ALA A 881 -19.88 -8.52 8.91
CA ALA A 881 -20.75 -9.49 8.25
C ALA A 881 -21.11 -10.71 9.13
N LEU A 882 -20.37 -10.94 10.23
CA LEU A 882 -20.67 -11.97 11.24
C LEU A 882 -21.55 -11.47 12.40
N LYS A 883 -21.95 -10.20 12.38
CA LYS A 883 -22.80 -9.63 13.43
C LYS A 883 -24.25 -9.61 12.96
N LEU A 884 -25.14 -10.22 13.73
CA LEU A 884 -26.58 -10.22 13.43
C LEU A 884 -27.11 -8.78 13.24
N SER A 885 -26.65 -7.82 14.05
CA SER A 885 -27.05 -6.41 13.96
C SER A 885 -26.73 -5.74 12.62
N PHE A 886 -25.69 -6.18 11.91
CA PHE A 886 -25.33 -5.64 10.59
C PHE A 886 -26.45 -5.87 9.57
N TRP A 887 -27.13 -7.02 9.66
CA TRP A 887 -28.13 -7.44 8.68
C TRP A 887 -29.56 -6.97 8.99
N LYS A 888 -29.82 -6.43 10.19
CA LYS A 888 -31.17 -6.10 10.67
C LYS A 888 -31.91 -5.08 9.80
N ASN A 889 -31.19 -4.17 9.15
CA ASN A 889 -31.75 -3.10 8.31
C ASN A 889 -31.32 -3.24 6.83
N HIS A 890 -31.03 -4.45 6.39
CA HIS A 890 -30.56 -4.68 5.02
C HIS A 890 -31.71 -4.52 4.00
N PHE A 891 -31.37 -4.15 2.78
CA PHE A 891 -32.29 -3.83 1.69
C PHE A 891 -33.36 -4.87 1.43
N GLU A 892 -32.98 -6.13 1.45
CA GLU A 892 -33.83 -7.26 1.14
C GLU A 892 -34.94 -7.38 2.17
N LEU A 893 -34.64 -7.09 3.45
CA LEU A 893 -35.64 -7.06 4.52
C LEU A 893 -36.56 -5.83 4.41
N GLU A 894 -36.03 -4.67 4.03
CA GLU A 894 -36.84 -3.48 3.77
C GLU A 894 -37.79 -3.72 2.59
N ALA A 895 -37.30 -4.32 1.51
CA ALA A 895 -38.08 -4.61 0.31
C ALA A 895 -39.26 -5.55 0.59
N LEU A 896 -39.16 -6.47 1.56
CA LEU A 896 -40.29 -7.29 2.00
C LEU A 896 -41.48 -6.46 2.51
N ASN A 897 -41.24 -5.27 3.07
CA ASN A 897 -42.29 -4.38 3.54
C ASN A 897 -42.96 -3.58 2.42
N TYR A 898 -42.21 -3.27 1.36
CA TYR A 898 -42.67 -2.41 0.26
C TYR A 898 -43.24 -3.20 -0.92
N TYR A 899 -42.72 -4.40 -1.19
CA TYR A 899 -43.10 -5.21 -2.36
C TYR A 899 -43.79 -6.49 -1.90
N LYS A 900 -45.13 -6.44 -1.85
CA LYS A 900 -45.98 -7.58 -1.43
C LYS A 900 -45.88 -8.77 -2.39
N GLU A 901 -45.36 -8.53 -3.59
CA GLU A 901 -45.09 -9.52 -4.63
C GLU A 901 -43.88 -10.41 -4.29
N ILE A 902 -43.01 -10.00 -3.36
CA ILE A 902 -41.95 -10.84 -2.79
C ILE A 902 -42.57 -11.79 -1.75
N ASN A 903 -43.36 -12.74 -2.25
CA ASN A 903 -44.09 -13.73 -1.48
C ASN A 903 -43.79 -15.14 -1.97
N GLY A 904 -43.63 -16.08 -1.03
CA GLY A 904 -43.33 -17.48 -1.32
C GLY A 904 -41.90 -17.89 -0.92
N LYS A 905 -41.35 -18.89 -1.63
CA LYS A 905 -40.05 -19.48 -1.33
C LYS A 905 -38.94 -18.67 -1.99
N ILE A 906 -37.97 -18.19 -1.20
CA ILE A 906 -36.87 -17.34 -1.64
C ILE A 906 -35.59 -18.17 -1.78
N LEU A 907 -34.84 -17.95 -2.86
CA LEU A 907 -33.48 -18.44 -3.03
C LEU A 907 -32.51 -17.31 -2.68
N ASP A 908 -31.69 -17.47 -1.65
CA ASP A 908 -30.58 -16.56 -1.39
C ASP A 908 -29.32 -17.12 -2.06
N PHE A 909 -28.86 -16.45 -3.11
CA PHE A 909 -27.71 -16.86 -3.90
C PHE A 909 -26.45 -16.16 -3.38
N GLY A 910 -25.53 -16.94 -2.82
CA GLY A 910 -24.35 -16.41 -2.10
C GLY A 910 -24.70 -15.99 -0.68
N CYS A 911 -25.43 -16.83 0.05
CA CYS A 911 -25.95 -16.50 1.40
C CYS A 911 -24.85 -16.25 2.45
N GLY A 912 -23.59 -16.60 2.16
CA GLY A 912 -22.47 -16.43 3.06
C GLY A 912 -22.74 -17.12 4.40
N SER A 913 -22.67 -16.36 5.50
CA SER A 913 -22.87 -16.87 6.84
C SER A 913 -24.34 -17.15 7.21
N GLY A 914 -25.32 -16.81 6.37
CA GLY A 914 -26.74 -17.13 6.59
C GLY A 914 -27.51 -16.17 7.52
N HIS A 915 -26.90 -15.05 7.92
CA HIS A 915 -27.50 -14.12 8.88
C HIS A 915 -28.74 -13.39 8.33
N LEU A 916 -28.69 -12.98 7.06
CA LEU A 916 -29.81 -12.35 6.35
C LEU A 916 -31.02 -13.30 6.28
N ASP A 917 -30.77 -14.56 5.93
CA ASP A 917 -31.80 -15.60 5.83
C ASP A 917 -32.51 -15.83 7.16
N ILE A 918 -31.77 -15.86 8.28
CA ILE A 918 -32.34 -16.06 9.62
C ILE A 918 -33.33 -14.95 9.97
N TYR A 919 -33.01 -13.69 9.66
CA TYR A 919 -33.95 -12.59 9.86
C TYR A 919 -35.20 -12.74 8.99
N ALA A 920 -35.04 -13.07 7.72
CA ALA A 920 -36.17 -13.28 6.84
C ALA A 920 -37.06 -14.45 7.29
N ALA A 921 -36.46 -15.54 7.80
CA ALA A 921 -37.19 -16.68 8.35
C ALA A 921 -37.95 -16.34 9.64
N ARG A 922 -37.37 -15.49 10.51
CA ARG A 922 -38.06 -14.93 11.69
C ARG A 922 -39.26 -14.06 11.31
N LEU A 923 -39.23 -13.44 10.14
CA LEU A 923 -40.38 -12.73 9.54
C LEU A 923 -41.37 -13.66 8.81
N GLY A 924 -41.20 -14.98 8.94
CA GLY A 924 -42.11 -15.98 8.39
C GLY A 924 -41.86 -16.35 6.92
N LYS A 925 -40.74 -15.93 6.33
CA LYS A 925 -40.37 -16.29 4.95
C LYS A 925 -39.69 -17.66 4.92
N THR A 926 -39.88 -18.41 3.83
CA THR A 926 -39.16 -19.67 3.61
C THR A 926 -37.97 -19.39 2.71
N ILE A 927 -36.76 -19.57 3.24
CA ILE A 927 -35.50 -19.25 2.55
C ILE A 927 -34.69 -20.51 2.30
N HIS A 928 -34.14 -20.60 1.09
CA HIS A 928 -33.11 -21.55 0.74
C HIS A 928 -31.84 -20.78 0.38
N GLY A 929 -30.86 -20.77 1.28
CA GLY A 929 -29.55 -20.17 1.04
C GLY A 929 -28.61 -21.16 0.37
N ILE A 930 -27.94 -20.72 -0.70
CA ILE A 930 -26.92 -21.51 -1.38
C ILE A 930 -25.59 -20.76 -1.43
N ASP A 931 -24.50 -21.50 -1.29
CA ASP A 931 -23.14 -20.98 -1.39
C ASP A 931 -22.21 -22.02 -2.01
N LEU A 932 -21.05 -21.59 -2.49
CA LEU A 932 -19.97 -22.45 -2.99
C LEU A 932 -18.92 -22.76 -1.93
N SER A 933 -18.95 -22.06 -0.79
CA SER A 933 -18.06 -22.25 0.36
C SER A 933 -18.65 -23.26 1.36
N PRO A 934 -18.05 -24.46 1.52
CA PRO A 934 -18.42 -25.40 2.59
C PRO A 934 -18.45 -24.76 3.98
N ILE A 935 -17.49 -23.91 4.31
CA ILE A 935 -17.42 -23.23 5.62
C ILE A 935 -18.58 -22.28 5.80
N ALA A 936 -18.92 -21.51 4.77
CA ALA A 936 -20.05 -20.58 4.82
C ALA A 936 -21.34 -21.33 5.16
N ILE A 937 -21.57 -22.47 4.50
CA ILE A 937 -22.70 -23.37 4.76
C ILE A 937 -22.63 -24.02 6.14
N GLU A 938 -21.44 -24.38 6.64
CA GLU A 938 -21.26 -24.91 8.00
C GLU A 938 -21.65 -23.88 9.06
N ILE A 939 -21.22 -22.62 8.89
CA ILE A 939 -21.59 -21.50 9.76
C ILE A 939 -23.10 -21.25 9.69
N ALA A 940 -23.69 -21.19 8.49
CA ALA A 940 -25.12 -20.96 8.32
C ALA A 940 -25.96 -22.07 8.96
N ASN A 941 -25.54 -23.34 8.85
CA ASN A 941 -26.21 -24.45 9.53
C ASN A 941 -26.03 -24.45 11.04
N TYR A 942 -24.87 -24.04 11.54
CA TYR A 942 -24.66 -23.84 12.97
C TYR A 942 -25.62 -22.76 13.50
N LEU A 943 -25.69 -21.60 12.85
CA LEU A 943 -26.58 -20.52 13.26
C LEU A 943 -28.05 -20.92 13.15
N LYS A 944 -28.43 -21.66 12.11
CA LYS A 944 -29.76 -22.30 12.02
C LYS A 944 -30.04 -23.18 13.24
N SER A 945 -29.09 -23.98 13.69
CA SER A 945 -29.28 -24.88 14.84
C SER A 945 -29.53 -24.13 16.16
N CYS A 946 -29.10 -22.87 16.25
CA CYS A 946 -29.35 -22.00 17.38
C CYS A 946 -30.78 -21.40 17.39
N GLU A 947 -31.52 -21.47 16.28
CA GLU A 947 -32.89 -20.95 16.20
C GLU A 947 -33.94 -21.95 16.73
N PRO A 948 -35.14 -21.50 17.16
CA PRO A 948 -36.24 -22.39 17.50
C PRO A 948 -36.67 -23.29 16.32
N THR A 949 -37.13 -24.51 16.58
CA THR A 949 -37.58 -25.48 15.55
C THR A 949 -38.63 -24.90 14.59
N SER A 950 -39.46 -23.96 15.07
CA SER A 950 -40.45 -23.25 14.27
C SER A 950 -39.84 -22.35 13.19
N ILE A 951 -38.63 -21.84 13.38
CA ILE A 951 -37.86 -21.05 12.41
C ILE A 951 -36.97 -21.97 11.57
N GLN A 952 -36.35 -22.99 12.18
CA GLN A 952 -35.48 -23.93 11.47
C GLN A 952 -36.15 -24.59 10.26
N LYS A 953 -37.45 -24.93 10.36
CA LYS A 953 -38.23 -25.54 9.26
C LYS A 953 -38.35 -24.64 8.01
N ASN A 954 -38.16 -23.33 8.18
CA ASN A 954 -38.24 -22.34 7.11
C ASN A 954 -36.87 -22.06 6.47
N LEU A 955 -35.79 -22.64 6.99
CA LEU A 955 -34.41 -22.41 6.52
C LEU A 955 -33.82 -23.69 5.92
N THR A 956 -33.25 -23.59 4.74
CA THR A 956 -32.44 -24.65 4.13
C THR A 956 -31.14 -24.04 3.63
N PHE A 957 -30.00 -24.62 3.99
CA PHE A 957 -28.68 -24.20 3.50
C PHE A 957 -28.01 -25.37 2.80
N SER A 958 -27.49 -25.16 1.59
CA SER A 958 -26.85 -26.22 0.82
C SER A 958 -25.68 -25.70 -0.02
N LEU A 959 -24.65 -26.53 -0.12
CA LEU A 959 -23.53 -26.30 -1.03
C LEU A 959 -24.00 -26.59 -2.47
N GLU A 960 -24.25 -25.55 -3.26
CA GLU A 960 -24.79 -25.69 -4.63
C GLU A 960 -24.15 -24.69 -5.59
N ASP A 961 -23.77 -25.17 -6.78
CA ASP A 961 -23.42 -24.32 -7.93
C ASP A 961 -24.63 -24.14 -8.83
N VAL A 962 -25.07 -22.88 -9.00
CA VAL A 962 -26.22 -22.54 -9.85
C VAL A 962 -26.00 -22.86 -11.33
N MET A 963 -24.75 -23.09 -11.74
CA MET A 963 -24.38 -23.47 -13.10
C MET A 963 -24.55 -24.96 -13.40
N GLN A 964 -24.64 -25.81 -12.38
CA GLN A 964 -24.85 -27.24 -12.53
C GLN A 964 -26.35 -27.57 -12.67
N GLU A 965 -26.67 -28.73 -13.27
CA GLU A 965 -28.07 -29.16 -13.35
C GLU A 965 -28.64 -29.37 -11.94
N ALA A 966 -29.84 -28.85 -11.72
CA ALA A 966 -30.45 -28.87 -10.40
C ALA A 966 -30.74 -30.31 -9.98
N GLN A 967 -30.23 -30.71 -8.81
CA GLN A 967 -30.56 -32.00 -8.20
C GLN A 967 -32.03 -32.07 -7.74
N THR A 968 -32.72 -30.93 -7.68
CA THR A 968 -34.13 -30.82 -7.26
C THR A 968 -34.96 -30.03 -8.28
N ASN A 969 -36.22 -30.43 -8.48
CA ASN A 969 -37.18 -29.76 -9.37
C ASN A 969 -37.86 -28.53 -8.72
N ILE A 970 -37.30 -28.00 -7.63
CA ILE A 970 -37.91 -26.90 -6.86
C ILE A 970 -37.75 -25.59 -7.62
N LYS A 971 -38.83 -24.81 -7.71
CA LYS A 971 -38.85 -23.46 -8.29
C LYS A 971 -39.12 -22.40 -7.23
N TYR A 972 -38.31 -21.36 -7.20
CA TYR A 972 -38.41 -20.24 -6.24
C TYR A 972 -39.26 -19.09 -6.76
N ASP A 973 -39.94 -18.41 -5.85
CA ASP A 973 -40.77 -17.24 -6.12
C ASP A 973 -39.94 -15.94 -6.20
N SER A 974 -38.78 -15.91 -5.53
CA SER A 974 -37.86 -14.77 -5.57
C SER A 974 -36.41 -15.21 -5.37
N VAL A 975 -35.46 -14.37 -5.81
CA VAL A 975 -34.02 -14.55 -5.65
C VAL A 975 -33.43 -13.32 -4.97
N TRP A 976 -32.61 -13.54 -3.96
CA TRP A 976 -31.76 -12.52 -3.37
C TRP A 976 -30.31 -12.77 -3.82
N ALA A 977 -29.62 -11.70 -4.17
CA ALA A 977 -28.22 -11.72 -4.56
C ALA A 977 -27.52 -10.51 -3.95
N SER A 978 -27.38 -10.55 -2.63
CA SER A 978 -26.86 -9.48 -1.81
C SER A 978 -25.34 -9.53 -1.77
N HIS A 979 -24.68 -8.51 -2.30
CA HIS A 979 -23.21 -8.42 -2.31
C HIS A 979 -22.54 -9.61 -3.03
N VAL A 980 -23.10 -9.98 -4.19
CA VAL A 980 -22.60 -11.11 -4.99
C VAL A 980 -22.08 -10.69 -6.36
N PHE A 981 -22.72 -9.73 -7.02
CA PHE A 981 -22.41 -9.40 -8.41
C PHE A 981 -21.11 -8.62 -8.59
N GLU A 982 -20.65 -7.90 -7.57
CA GLU A 982 -19.32 -7.31 -7.49
C GLU A 982 -18.20 -8.35 -7.60
N HIS A 983 -18.46 -9.62 -7.25
CA HIS A 983 -17.48 -10.70 -7.28
C HIS A 983 -17.58 -11.61 -8.52
N ILE A 984 -18.60 -11.44 -9.36
CA ILE A 984 -18.85 -12.34 -10.50
C ILE A 984 -18.19 -11.84 -11.79
N LYS A 985 -17.20 -12.58 -12.28
CA LYS A 985 -16.56 -12.33 -13.59
C LYS A 985 -17.46 -12.65 -14.80
N LYS A 986 -18.42 -13.59 -14.65
CA LYS A 986 -19.27 -14.09 -15.74
C LYS A 986 -20.78 -14.01 -15.40
N PRO A 987 -21.33 -12.80 -15.18
CA PRO A 987 -22.68 -12.57 -14.66
C PRO A 987 -23.77 -13.18 -15.55
N LYS A 988 -23.62 -13.11 -16.88
CA LYS A 988 -24.57 -13.67 -17.85
C LYS A 988 -24.86 -15.16 -17.61
N LYS A 989 -23.82 -15.94 -17.28
CA LYS A 989 -23.95 -17.38 -17.04
C LYS A 989 -24.75 -17.65 -15.76
N ILE A 990 -24.41 -16.94 -14.69
CA ILE A 990 -25.08 -17.03 -13.39
C ILE A 990 -26.56 -16.66 -13.51
N ILE A 991 -26.88 -15.54 -14.18
CA ILE A 991 -28.27 -15.10 -14.39
C ILE A 991 -29.07 -16.16 -15.17
N ILE A 992 -28.46 -16.82 -16.18
CA ILE A 992 -29.10 -17.93 -16.90
C ILE A 992 -29.37 -19.13 -15.97
N GLY A 993 -28.43 -19.45 -15.07
CA GLY A 993 -28.61 -20.50 -14.05
C GLY A 993 -29.74 -20.19 -13.08
N LEU A 994 -29.74 -18.97 -12.51
CA LEU A 994 -30.79 -18.49 -11.61
C LEU A 994 -32.17 -18.51 -12.29
N ARG A 995 -32.25 -18.10 -13.56
CA ARG A 995 -33.48 -18.17 -14.36
C ARG A 995 -34.06 -19.58 -14.46
N LYS A 996 -33.21 -20.62 -14.44
CA LYS A 996 -33.67 -22.01 -14.42
C LYS A 996 -34.17 -22.45 -13.04
N LYS A 997 -33.90 -21.74 -11.96
CA LYS A 997 -34.34 -22.12 -10.61
C LYS A 997 -35.59 -21.35 -10.14
N VAL A 998 -36.03 -20.32 -10.85
CA VAL A 998 -37.20 -19.51 -10.45
C VAL A 998 -38.47 -19.82 -11.24
N LYS A 999 -39.63 -19.45 -10.68
CA LYS A 999 -40.93 -19.45 -11.35
C LYS A 999 -41.01 -18.31 -12.38
N GLU A 1000 -42.02 -18.37 -13.24
CA GLU A 1000 -42.29 -17.27 -14.16
C GLU A 1000 -42.66 -16.01 -13.36
N LYS A 1001 -42.13 -14.84 -13.76
CA LYS A 1001 -42.34 -13.53 -13.11
C LYS A 1001 -41.76 -13.40 -11.69
N ALA A 1002 -40.75 -14.20 -11.34
CA ALA A 1002 -40.06 -14.07 -10.05
C ALA A 1002 -39.31 -12.73 -9.91
N PHE A 1003 -39.21 -12.24 -8.68
CA PHE A 1003 -38.44 -11.04 -8.33
C PHE A 1003 -36.99 -11.40 -8.03
N MET A 1004 -36.07 -10.54 -8.43
CA MET A 1004 -34.66 -10.60 -8.07
C MET A 1004 -34.26 -9.31 -7.38
N LEU A 1005 -33.71 -9.45 -6.18
CA LEU A 1005 -33.17 -8.34 -5.42
C LEU A 1005 -31.66 -8.40 -5.51
N VAL A 1006 -31.07 -7.27 -5.93
CA VAL A 1006 -29.63 -7.13 -6.04
C VAL A 1006 -29.22 -5.91 -5.24
N SER A 1007 -28.38 -6.13 -4.24
CA SER A 1007 -27.62 -5.08 -3.58
C SER A 1007 -26.15 -5.25 -3.90
N VAL A 1008 -25.45 -4.15 -4.14
CA VAL A 1008 -23.99 -4.11 -4.28
C VAL A 1008 -23.46 -2.97 -3.41
N PRO A 1009 -22.21 -3.02 -2.93
CA PRO A 1009 -21.65 -1.93 -2.15
C PRO A 1009 -21.28 -0.73 -3.03
N LEU A 1010 -21.38 0.48 -2.45
CA LEU A 1010 -20.78 1.70 -3.00
C LEU A 1010 -19.28 1.46 -3.24
N GLY A 1011 -18.78 1.72 -4.45
CA GLY A 1011 -17.42 1.33 -4.88
C GLY A 1011 -16.25 1.89 -4.06
N TYR A 1012 -16.48 2.86 -3.15
CA TYR A 1012 -15.49 3.35 -2.18
C TYR A 1012 -15.64 2.77 -0.77
N ALA A 1013 -16.71 2.02 -0.48
CA ALA A 1013 -17.07 1.63 0.88
C ALA A 1013 -16.32 0.39 1.37
N TYR A 1014 -15.78 -0.45 0.48
CA TYR A 1014 -15.05 -1.67 0.83
C TYR A 1014 -13.80 -1.83 -0.03
N ASP A 1015 -12.65 -1.89 0.65
CA ASP A 1015 -11.32 -2.16 0.10
C ASP A 1015 -11.12 -3.68 -0.06
N ASP A 1016 -12.10 -4.35 -0.69
CA ASP A 1016 -12.09 -5.80 -0.91
C ASP A 1016 -11.40 -6.13 -2.25
N PRO A 1017 -10.21 -6.77 -2.24
CA PRO A 1017 -9.47 -7.09 -3.46
C PRO A 1017 -10.14 -8.14 -4.35
N ASP A 1018 -11.16 -8.84 -3.86
CA ASP A 1018 -11.93 -9.83 -4.62
C ASP A 1018 -13.12 -9.20 -5.37
N HIS A 1019 -13.32 -7.87 -5.29
CA HIS A 1019 -14.24 -7.16 -6.16
C HIS A 1019 -13.68 -7.14 -7.59
N VAL A 1020 -14.42 -7.73 -8.52
CA VAL A 1020 -14.09 -7.70 -9.97
C VAL A 1020 -14.99 -6.74 -10.74
N ASN A 1021 -16.12 -6.32 -10.16
CA ASN A 1021 -16.96 -5.24 -10.66
C ASN A 1021 -17.14 -4.20 -9.56
N HIS A 1022 -16.70 -2.97 -9.81
CA HIS A 1022 -16.92 -1.84 -8.90
C HIS A 1022 -18.03 -0.96 -9.48
N PHE A 1023 -19.08 -0.74 -8.69
CA PHE A 1023 -20.19 0.12 -9.06
C PHE A 1023 -20.03 1.43 -8.29
N MET A 1024 -19.91 2.56 -8.99
CA MET A 1024 -19.65 3.87 -8.38
C MET A 1024 -20.92 4.69 -8.19
N ASN A 1025 -22.00 4.33 -8.89
CA ASN A 1025 -23.31 4.93 -8.77
C ASN A 1025 -24.41 3.95 -9.23
N GLU A 1026 -25.65 4.26 -8.89
CA GLU A 1026 -26.84 3.49 -9.30
C GLU A 1026 -26.97 3.37 -10.83
N ILE A 1027 -26.52 4.38 -11.59
CA ILE A 1027 -26.59 4.38 -13.06
C ILE A 1027 -25.66 3.30 -13.65
N GLU A 1028 -24.47 3.11 -13.09
CA GLU A 1028 -23.54 2.06 -13.52
C GLU A 1028 -24.07 0.66 -13.22
N LEU A 1029 -24.62 0.46 -12.02
CA LEU A 1029 -25.28 -0.79 -11.64
C LEU A 1029 -26.44 -1.09 -12.60
N LYS A 1030 -27.29 -0.10 -12.87
CA LYS A 1030 -28.40 -0.21 -13.81
C LYS A 1030 -27.91 -0.55 -15.22
N ARG A 1031 -26.93 0.18 -15.77
CA ARG A 1031 -26.35 -0.09 -17.09
C ARG A 1031 -25.69 -1.46 -17.17
N TYR A 1032 -25.11 -1.95 -16.07
CA TYR A 1032 -24.52 -3.27 -15.99
C TYR A 1032 -25.58 -4.36 -16.16
N PHE A 1033 -26.70 -4.25 -15.45
CA PHE A 1033 -27.81 -5.20 -15.58
C PHE A 1033 -28.59 -5.02 -16.88
N GLU A 1034 -28.69 -3.80 -17.42
CA GLU A 1034 -29.30 -3.51 -18.72
C GLU A 1034 -28.58 -4.22 -19.88
N LYS A 1035 -27.28 -4.47 -19.80
CA LYS A 1035 -26.56 -5.27 -20.82
C LYS A 1035 -27.05 -6.72 -20.91
N PHE A 1036 -27.76 -7.20 -19.89
CA PHE A 1036 -28.38 -8.52 -19.86
C PHE A 1036 -29.88 -8.47 -20.18
N ILE A 1037 -30.37 -7.39 -20.82
CA ILE A 1037 -31.78 -7.17 -21.16
C ILE A 1037 -32.43 -8.35 -21.90
N ALA A 1038 -31.69 -9.07 -22.75
CA ALA A 1038 -32.20 -10.27 -23.43
C ALA A 1038 -32.54 -11.44 -22.46
N VAL A 1039 -32.09 -11.37 -21.22
CA VAL A 1039 -32.36 -12.31 -20.12
C VAL A 1039 -33.29 -11.68 -19.06
N ILE A 1040 -33.36 -10.34 -18.97
CA ILE A 1040 -34.14 -9.53 -18.01
C ILE A 1040 -34.76 -8.32 -18.76
N ARG A 1041 -36.03 -8.33 -19.19
CA ARG A 1041 -36.63 -7.18 -19.93
C ARG A 1041 -37.69 -6.43 -19.12
N MET A 1042 -37.58 -5.10 -19.02
CA MET A 1042 -38.72 -4.23 -18.70
C MET A 1042 -39.66 -4.18 -19.92
N ASP A 1043 -40.97 -4.35 -19.69
CA ASP A 1043 -42.11 -4.50 -20.62
C ASP A 1043 -41.92 -3.92 -22.05
N THR A 1044 -42.26 -4.63 -23.15
CA THR A 1044 -43.65 -4.68 -23.69
C THR A 1044 -43.96 -5.87 -24.63
N ASP A 1045 -43.59 -7.13 -24.32
CA ASP A 1045 -44.12 -8.26 -25.12
C ASP A 1045 -44.35 -9.56 -24.31
N TYR A 1046 -45.60 -9.99 -24.24
CA TYR A 1046 -46.21 -10.81 -23.18
C TYR A 1046 -46.07 -12.33 -23.38
N LYS A 1047 -44.90 -12.84 -23.79
CA LYS A 1047 -44.72 -14.30 -24.03
C LYS A 1047 -43.46 -14.98 -23.53
N ASN A 1048 -42.57 -14.34 -22.75
CA ASN A 1048 -41.37 -15.05 -22.26
C ASN A 1048 -41.04 -14.78 -20.78
N LYS A 1049 -40.51 -15.81 -20.09
CA LYS A 1049 -40.16 -15.84 -18.66
C LYS A 1049 -39.17 -14.73 -18.27
N VAL A 1050 -39.62 -13.66 -17.62
CA VAL A 1050 -38.79 -12.53 -17.16
C VAL A 1050 -38.63 -12.55 -15.63
N ILE A 1051 -37.44 -12.18 -15.15
CA ILE A 1051 -37.15 -11.83 -13.74
C ILE A 1051 -37.24 -10.30 -13.59
N HIS A 1052 -37.92 -9.79 -12.56
CA HIS A 1052 -37.96 -8.35 -12.27
C HIS A 1052 -36.87 -7.98 -11.25
N ALA A 1053 -35.95 -7.07 -11.60
CA ALA A 1053 -34.83 -6.70 -10.73
C ALA A 1053 -35.09 -5.39 -9.95
N LEU A 1054 -34.90 -5.42 -8.63
CA LEU A 1054 -34.80 -4.24 -7.77
C LEU A 1054 -33.33 -4.06 -7.38
N LEU A 1055 -32.77 -2.88 -7.67
CA LEU A 1055 -31.36 -2.58 -7.49
C LEU A 1055 -31.21 -1.58 -6.34
N ARG A 1056 -30.39 -1.90 -5.34
CA ARG A 1056 -29.92 -0.92 -4.35
C ARG A 1056 -28.43 -0.72 -4.51
N PHE A 1057 -28.07 0.55 -4.45
CA PHE A 1057 -26.71 1.03 -4.45
C PHE A 1057 -26.31 1.53 -3.06
#